data_AF-A0A9D6RMX2-F1
#
_entry.id   AF-A0A9D6RMX2-F1
#
_cell.length_a   1.000
_cell.length_b   1.000
_cell.length_c   1.000
_cell.angle_alpha   90.00
_cell.angle_beta   90.00
_cell.angle_gamma   90.00
#
_symmetry.space_group_name_H-M   'P 1'
#
loop_
_entity.id
_entity.type
_entity.pdbx_description
1 polymer ?
#
loop_
_entity_poly.entity_id
_entity_poly.type
_entity_poly.pdbx_seq_one_letter_code
_entity_poly.pdbx_strand_id
1 'polypeptide(L)'
;MPTALSVDFSGVTVASPPRVNFTLKDQSGAPYIGMNKAMVRFGIAKLVPGTSGDASAWQNYINREESKDAGEPGTTPDGTKTIQGTTETATDGTWVDNGDGSYSYTFKTDITNVTTPTPVSYDATLTHRLAVQISGGGYPVANGTFDFRPDGGTVTTTRKIVQISSCNECHGQLAMHGGGRIDTNYCVVCHNPGSTDANSGNTLDFKVMVHKIHYGLELPSTNVTTVNGKHVLNGTPYRIWGFNNSEHDYSYVGFPADVRSGTCTKCHNPADTGTPNAENWSKVPNRQACGSCHDDVNFDTGLNHPGGPQPTNAACSACHNQAALANYHNPLGYPTPSAAPDYNVEITLSPPTNGQFYDNVAGETPVVTIVAKNAGTGTPIDHTTINQDTGYNAAQFFVHGPRDKRSPVLTTAAPLTAGGSQPRPTTGSYAANDLRNRTAPAVNDPRATRNVGNVTYQLGSTAGLKPGTYIAFVSMRPTSTSTRSVALVHFQVGTATEQAKIATNCTTCHEDFKMHGAYPINPDYCGNCHDYYAQQVATWPGGGPDPGSTGWKGTGTNNKGFGASPIARRVHGVHKGSELVYPSQVHNSYDYQHVTFPQDVRNCATTCHTESDTWKQKPNRLACNGCHDSDAATAHTSIMTIDPTNTDPYSGDEQESCATCHGAGRDKAPDVVHQH
;
A
#
# COMPACT_ATOMS: atom_id res chain seq x y z
N MET A 1 -11.03 30.24 14.18
CA MET A 1 -11.26 28.82 14.51
C MET A 1 -9.92 28.14 14.64
N PRO A 2 -9.70 27.28 15.63
CA PRO A 2 -8.45 26.56 15.79
C PRO A 2 -8.25 25.58 14.62
N THR A 3 -7.00 25.34 14.22
CA THR A 3 -6.67 24.34 13.20
C THR A 3 -6.40 22.96 13.81
N ALA A 4 -6.13 22.91 15.11
CA ALA A 4 -6.01 21.69 15.89
C ALA A 4 -6.53 21.92 17.31
N LEU A 5 -6.98 20.84 17.95
CA LEU A 5 -7.38 20.82 19.35
C LEU A 5 -6.69 19.64 20.06
N SER A 6 -6.18 19.87 21.27
CA SER A 6 -5.72 18.80 22.15
C SER A 6 -6.60 18.71 23.40
N VAL A 7 -6.68 17.50 23.96
CA VAL A 7 -7.43 17.19 25.18
C VAL A 7 -6.48 16.63 26.22
N ASP A 8 -6.36 17.31 27.36
CA ASP A 8 -5.56 16.84 28.49
C ASP A 8 -6.48 16.55 29.70
N PHE A 9 -6.55 15.30 30.13
CA PHE A 9 -7.35 14.90 31.28
C PHE A 9 -6.63 15.22 32.59
N SER A 10 -7.35 15.82 33.54
CA SER A 10 -6.85 16.11 34.90
C SER A 10 -7.37 15.13 35.95
N GLY A 11 -8.42 14.38 35.66
CA GLY A 11 -8.84 13.26 36.50
C GLY A 11 -10.26 12.77 36.25
N VAL A 12 -10.55 11.59 36.78
CA VAL A 12 -11.89 10.99 36.77
C VAL A 12 -12.24 10.56 38.18
N THR A 13 -13.45 10.86 38.63
CA THR A 13 -14.00 10.40 39.91
C THR A 13 -15.24 9.58 39.64
N VAL A 14 -15.29 8.35 40.13
CA VAL A 14 -16.48 7.48 40.02
C VAL A 14 -17.28 7.57 41.32
N ALA A 15 -18.29 8.42 41.33
CA ALA A 15 -19.16 8.67 42.48
C ALA A 15 -20.66 8.57 42.12
N SER A 16 -21.01 7.71 41.16
CA SER A 16 -22.38 7.43 40.70
C SER A 16 -23.19 8.70 40.35
N PRO A 17 -23.12 9.23 39.11
CA PRO A 17 -22.32 8.76 37.95
C PRO A 17 -20.89 9.33 37.92
N PRO A 18 -20.00 8.84 37.02
CA PRO A 18 -18.64 9.36 36.88
C PRO A 18 -18.58 10.84 36.51
N ARG A 19 -17.57 11.55 37.04
CA ARG A 19 -17.23 12.92 36.70
C ARG A 19 -15.80 13.01 36.17
N VAL A 20 -15.63 13.71 35.06
CA VAL A 20 -14.36 13.92 34.36
C VAL A 20 -13.97 15.39 34.47
N ASN A 21 -12.68 15.64 34.67
CA ASN A 21 -12.06 16.95 34.49
C ASN A 21 -11.02 16.87 33.37
N PHE A 22 -10.99 17.87 32.51
CA PHE A 22 -10.04 17.96 31.41
C PHE A 22 -9.84 19.41 30.96
N THR A 23 -8.81 19.65 30.17
CA THR A 23 -8.54 20.95 29.52
C THR A 23 -8.50 20.77 28.02
N LEU A 24 -8.94 21.79 27.30
CA LEU A 24 -8.79 21.88 25.84
C LEU A 24 -7.79 22.97 25.50
N LYS A 25 -6.93 22.70 24.53
CA LYS A 25 -5.97 23.67 24.02
C LYS A 25 -6.00 23.72 22.50
N ASP A 26 -5.69 24.89 21.93
CA ASP A 26 -5.56 25.07 20.50
C ASP A 26 -4.17 24.68 19.96
N GLN A 27 -3.93 24.89 18.67
CA GLN A 27 -2.66 24.57 18.00
C GLN A 27 -1.43 25.30 18.59
N SER A 28 -1.63 26.40 19.33
CA SER A 28 -0.56 27.15 20.01
C SER A 28 -0.34 26.71 21.46
N GLY A 29 -1.16 25.78 21.96
CA GLY A 29 -1.19 25.37 23.36
C GLY A 29 -1.98 26.33 24.26
N ALA A 30 -2.65 27.33 23.70
CA ALA A 30 -3.47 28.26 24.46
C ALA A 30 -4.79 27.58 24.90
N PRO A 31 -5.33 27.90 26.10
CA PRO A 31 -6.59 27.32 26.56
C PRO A 31 -7.75 27.66 25.61
N TYR A 32 -8.54 26.65 25.25
CA TYR A 32 -9.68 26.79 24.36
C TYR A 32 -10.98 26.88 25.16
N ILE A 33 -11.61 28.06 25.16
CA ILE A 33 -12.84 28.38 25.91
C ILE A 33 -14.06 28.33 24.97
N GLY A 34 -15.23 27.97 25.49
CA GLY A 34 -16.49 28.03 24.75
C GLY A 34 -16.73 26.84 23.82
N MET A 35 -16.23 25.64 24.18
CA MET A 35 -16.49 24.42 23.42
C MET A 35 -17.98 24.08 23.40
N ASN A 36 -18.54 23.89 22.20
CA ASN A 36 -19.93 23.49 22.05
C ASN A 36 -20.10 22.02 22.48
N LYS A 37 -20.75 21.80 23.63
CA LYS A 37 -21.04 20.47 24.17
C LYS A 37 -21.77 19.52 23.21
N ALA A 38 -22.53 20.03 22.23
CA ALA A 38 -23.18 19.18 21.23
C ALA A 38 -22.20 18.48 20.27
N MET A 39 -20.96 18.97 20.19
CA MET A 39 -19.89 18.40 19.34
C MET A 39 -18.94 17.47 20.11
N VAL A 40 -19.18 17.28 21.41
CA VAL A 40 -18.34 16.48 22.31
C VAL A 40 -19.06 15.19 22.68
N ARG A 41 -18.39 14.05 22.53
CA ARG A 41 -18.90 12.72 22.90
C ARG A 41 -17.94 12.02 23.83
N PHE A 42 -18.49 11.25 24.78
CA PHE A 42 -17.73 10.49 25.77
C PHE A 42 -18.06 9.01 25.72
N GLY A 43 -17.03 8.17 25.81
CA GLY A 43 -17.12 6.73 26.01
C GLY A 43 -16.36 6.31 27.27
N ILE A 44 -16.79 5.23 27.91
CA ILE A 44 -16.11 4.68 29.08
C ILE A 44 -16.20 3.16 29.09
N ALA A 45 -15.06 2.49 29.25
CA ALA A 45 -14.95 1.04 29.21
C ALA A 45 -14.02 0.52 30.30
N LYS A 46 -14.24 -0.73 30.75
CA LYS A 46 -13.27 -1.45 31.59
C LYS A 46 -12.42 -2.41 30.75
N LEU A 47 -11.19 -2.65 31.18
CA LEU A 47 -10.31 -3.67 30.61
C LEU A 47 -10.48 -4.97 31.39
N VAL A 48 -11.17 -5.93 30.78
CA VAL A 48 -11.31 -7.29 31.31
C VAL A 48 -10.00 -8.04 31.03
N PRO A 49 -9.31 -8.58 32.05
CA PRO A 49 -8.12 -9.39 31.87
C PRO A 49 -8.42 -10.66 31.07
N GLY A 50 -7.44 -11.11 30.29
CA GLY A 50 -7.51 -12.42 29.63
C GLY A 50 -7.27 -13.55 30.63
N THR A 51 -8.00 -14.66 30.50
CA THR A 51 -7.84 -15.86 31.32
C THR A 51 -7.80 -17.10 30.45
N SER A 52 -7.04 -18.14 30.83
CA SER A 52 -7.04 -19.42 30.11
C SER A 52 -6.80 -19.30 28.59
N GLY A 53 -5.80 -18.48 28.21
CA GLY A 53 -5.44 -18.23 26.81
C GLY A 53 -6.27 -17.15 26.11
N ASP A 54 -7.37 -16.69 26.71
CA ASP A 54 -8.12 -15.55 26.16
C ASP A 54 -7.29 -14.27 26.18
N ALA A 55 -7.49 -13.44 25.16
CA ALA A 55 -6.95 -12.09 25.15
C ALA A 55 -7.75 -11.19 26.09
N SER A 56 -7.08 -10.19 26.69
CA SER A 56 -7.78 -9.10 27.37
C SER A 56 -8.75 -8.39 26.43
N ALA A 57 -9.84 -7.83 26.95
CA ALA A 57 -10.87 -7.19 26.15
C ALA A 57 -11.39 -5.91 26.82
N TRP A 58 -11.67 -4.89 26.01
CA TRP A 58 -12.43 -3.74 26.48
C TRP A 58 -13.90 -4.12 26.56
N GLN A 59 -14.59 -3.67 27.61
CA GLN A 59 -16.04 -3.80 27.74
C GLN A 59 -16.62 -2.40 27.97
N ASN A 60 -17.36 -1.90 26.98
CA ASN A 60 -18.02 -0.60 27.08
C ASN A 60 -19.18 -0.66 28.07
N TYR A 61 -19.33 0.39 28.88
CA TYR A 61 -20.50 0.57 29.76
C TYR A 61 -21.69 1.17 29.03
N ILE A 62 -21.46 1.87 27.93
CA ILE A 62 -22.48 2.54 27.13
C ILE A 62 -22.72 1.71 25.88
N ASN A 63 -23.87 1.05 25.82
CA ASN A 63 -24.24 0.16 24.73
C ASN A 63 -25.62 0.55 24.17
N ARG A 64 -25.87 0.19 22.92
CA ARG A 64 -27.18 0.30 22.26
C ARG A 64 -27.57 -1.03 21.64
N GLU A 65 -28.88 -1.20 21.43
CA GLU A 65 -29.39 -2.22 20.52
C GLU A 65 -29.36 -1.65 19.09
N GLU A 66 -28.82 -2.41 18.17
CA GLU A 66 -29.00 -2.22 16.73
C GLU A 66 -29.98 -3.27 16.24
N SER A 67 -30.92 -2.87 15.38
CA SER A 67 -31.95 -3.75 14.82
C SER A 67 -31.74 -3.93 13.32
N LYS A 68 -31.97 -5.14 12.83
CA LYS A 68 -31.99 -5.45 11.39
C LYS A 68 -33.35 -5.07 10.79
N ASP A 69 -33.48 -3.80 10.39
CA ASP A 69 -34.72 -3.16 9.94
C ASP A 69 -35.03 -3.30 8.42
N ALA A 70 -36.24 -2.90 8.00
CA ALA A 70 -36.74 -3.04 6.62
C ALA A 70 -36.37 -1.88 5.68
N GLY A 71 -35.86 -2.21 4.49
CA GLY A 71 -35.50 -1.23 3.44
C GLY A 71 -34.31 -1.60 2.54
N GLU A 72 -33.63 -2.71 2.81
CA GLU A 72 -32.25 -2.93 2.32
C GLU A 72 -32.13 -3.97 1.18
N PRO A 73 -31.26 -3.75 0.18
CA PRO A 73 -30.85 -4.79 -0.75
C PRO A 73 -30.02 -5.88 -0.04
N GLY A 74 -30.41 -7.16 -0.18
CA GLY A 74 -29.54 -8.31 0.13
C GLY A 74 -29.71 -8.99 1.49
N THR A 75 -30.41 -8.39 2.46
CA THR A 75 -30.75 -9.07 3.73
C THR A 75 -32.25 -8.98 4.03
N THR A 76 -32.92 -10.11 4.22
CA THR A 76 -34.33 -10.10 4.67
C THR A 76 -34.39 -9.53 6.08
N PRO A 77 -35.14 -8.44 6.31
CA PRO A 77 -35.37 -7.90 7.64
C PRO A 77 -36.07 -8.96 8.49
N ASP A 78 -35.54 -9.24 9.67
CA ASP A 78 -36.08 -10.24 10.59
C ASP A 78 -36.27 -9.69 12.02
N GLY A 79 -35.93 -8.41 12.24
CA GLY A 79 -36.04 -7.76 13.54
C GLY A 79 -35.05 -8.29 14.59
N THR A 80 -34.05 -9.07 14.18
CA THR A 80 -32.97 -9.48 15.07
C THR A 80 -32.21 -8.26 15.57
N LYS A 81 -31.78 -8.34 16.83
CA LYS A 81 -31.07 -7.27 17.52
C LYS A 81 -29.70 -7.75 17.96
N THR A 82 -28.72 -6.89 17.79
CA THR A 82 -27.38 -7.07 18.31
C THR A 82 -27.01 -5.92 19.23
N ILE A 83 -25.98 -6.12 20.03
CA ILE A 83 -25.41 -5.09 20.89
C ILE A 83 -24.28 -4.40 20.15
N GLN A 84 -24.16 -3.08 20.34
CA GLN A 84 -23.00 -2.31 19.92
C GLN A 84 -22.58 -1.34 21.03
N GLY A 85 -21.27 -1.26 21.27
CA GLY A 85 -20.68 -0.20 22.07
C GLY A 85 -20.91 1.16 21.41
N THR A 86 -21.24 2.17 22.22
CA THR A 86 -21.49 3.53 21.75
C THR A 86 -20.92 4.57 22.73
N THR A 87 -21.26 5.83 22.51
CA THR A 87 -20.90 6.98 23.34
C THR A 87 -22.14 7.72 23.78
N GLU A 88 -22.04 8.52 24.83
CA GLU A 88 -23.01 9.56 25.16
C GLU A 88 -22.52 10.93 24.70
N THR A 89 -23.43 11.83 24.33
CA THR A 89 -23.07 13.21 23.95
C THR A 89 -23.00 14.05 25.22
N ALA A 90 -22.14 15.06 25.26
CA ALA A 90 -22.01 15.90 26.44
C ALA A 90 -23.28 16.72 26.78
N THR A 91 -24.28 16.73 25.89
CA THR A 91 -25.64 17.23 26.14
C THR A 91 -26.48 16.32 27.03
N ASP A 92 -26.15 15.04 27.13
CA ASP A 92 -26.93 14.03 27.86
C ASP A 92 -26.69 14.12 29.38
N GLY A 93 -25.46 14.45 29.77
CA GLY A 93 -25.04 14.65 31.16
C GLY A 93 -24.94 16.12 31.57
N THR A 94 -24.13 16.38 32.61
CA THR A 94 -23.87 17.76 33.09
C THR A 94 -22.53 18.25 32.59
N TRP A 95 -22.56 19.29 31.76
CA TRP A 95 -21.37 19.95 31.19
C TRP A 95 -21.11 21.29 31.87
N VAL A 96 -19.85 21.54 32.24
CA VAL A 96 -19.37 22.80 32.80
C VAL A 96 -18.14 23.26 32.02
N ASP A 97 -18.20 24.48 31.49
CA ASP A 97 -17.03 25.24 31.02
C ASP A 97 -16.63 26.19 32.15
N ASN A 98 -15.40 26.06 32.65
CA ASN A 98 -14.92 26.86 33.78
C ASN A 98 -14.40 28.25 33.34
N GLY A 99 -14.42 28.57 32.04
CA GLY A 99 -14.04 29.87 31.50
C GLY A 99 -12.53 30.10 31.36
N ASP A 100 -11.72 29.09 31.66
CA ASP A 100 -10.25 29.13 31.60
C ASP A 100 -9.66 28.06 30.66
N GLY A 101 -10.52 27.41 29.86
CA GLY A 101 -10.20 26.28 28.99
C GLY A 101 -10.20 24.92 29.69
N SER A 102 -10.48 24.89 31.01
CA SER A 102 -10.83 23.67 31.71
C SER A 102 -12.33 23.42 31.69
N TYR A 103 -12.69 22.14 31.67
CA TYR A 103 -14.04 21.64 31.56
C TYR A 103 -14.28 20.53 32.56
N SER A 104 -15.55 20.34 32.90
CA SER A 104 -16.00 19.17 33.62
C SER A 104 -17.22 18.56 32.97
N TYR A 105 -17.24 17.23 32.92
CA TYR A 105 -18.38 16.47 32.43
C TYR A 105 -18.77 15.40 33.45
N THR A 106 -20.01 15.44 33.90
CA THR A 106 -20.62 14.36 34.69
C THR A 106 -21.50 13.53 33.77
N PHE A 107 -21.22 12.23 33.68
CA PHE A 107 -21.92 11.30 32.81
C PHE A 107 -23.41 11.22 33.13
N LYS A 108 -24.24 10.92 32.12
CA LYS A 108 -25.60 10.45 32.36
C LYS A 108 -25.59 8.99 32.79
N THR A 109 -24.74 8.19 32.16
CA THR A 109 -24.59 6.77 32.46
C THR A 109 -23.90 6.58 33.81
N ASP A 110 -24.55 5.86 34.72
CA ASP A 110 -23.90 5.37 35.94
C ASP A 110 -23.27 3.99 35.70
N ILE A 111 -21.94 3.99 35.55
CA ILE A 111 -21.18 2.77 35.28
C ILE A 111 -21.23 1.77 36.44
N THR A 112 -21.64 2.19 37.64
CA THR A 112 -21.71 1.30 38.82
C THR A 112 -22.92 0.37 38.80
N ASN A 113 -23.90 0.64 37.94
CA ASN A 113 -25.15 -0.14 37.83
C ASN A 113 -25.71 -0.17 36.40
N VAL A 114 -24.94 -0.73 35.45
CA VAL A 114 -25.40 -0.90 34.06
C VAL A 114 -26.16 -2.21 33.90
N THR A 115 -27.45 -2.11 33.57
CA THR A 115 -28.35 -3.27 33.38
C THR A 115 -28.93 -3.37 31.97
N THR A 116 -28.97 -2.26 31.22
CA THR A 116 -29.59 -2.19 29.89
C THR A 116 -28.68 -1.46 28.90
N PRO A 117 -28.75 -1.78 27.60
CA PRO A 117 -29.46 -2.92 26.99
C PRO A 117 -28.79 -4.27 27.28
N THR A 118 -27.54 -4.25 27.78
CA THR A 118 -26.83 -5.45 28.26
C THR A 118 -26.24 -5.17 29.64
N PRO A 119 -26.32 -6.10 30.61
CA PRO A 119 -25.70 -5.91 31.93
C PRO A 119 -24.17 -5.84 31.83
N VAL A 120 -23.57 -4.83 32.46
CA VAL A 120 -22.11 -4.70 32.56
C VAL A 120 -21.73 -4.46 34.00
N SER A 121 -21.02 -5.43 34.60
CA SER A 121 -20.59 -5.32 35.99
C SER A 121 -19.52 -4.24 36.18
N TYR A 122 -19.58 -3.53 37.30
CA TYR A 122 -18.55 -2.60 37.72
C TYR A 122 -17.50 -3.30 38.60
N ASP A 123 -16.23 -2.96 38.40
CA ASP A 123 -15.13 -3.42 39.24
C ASP A 123 -14.08 -2.31 39.35
N ALA A 124 -14.03 -1.65 40.51
CA ALA A 124 -13.15 -0.50 40.74
C ALA A 124 -11.65 -0.84 40.69
N THR A 125 -11.28 -2.12 40.75
CA THR A 125 -9.89 -2.58 40.75
C THR A 125 -9.31 -2.74 39.35
N LEU A 126 -10.16 -2.80 38.32
CA LEU A 126 -9.73 -2.94 36.93
C LEU A 126 -9.40 -1.59 36.30
N THR A 127 -8.49 -1.61 35.33
CA THR A 127 -8.22 -0.46 34.47
C THR A 127 -9.49 -0.08 33.70
N HIS A 128 -9.85 1.20 33.76
CA HIS A 128 -10.88 1.84 32.97
C HIS A 128 -10.25 2.77 31.94
N ARG A 129 -10.86 2.89 30.77
CA ARG A 129 -10.53 3.88 29.75
C ARG A 129 -11.69 4.83 29.59
N LEU A 130 -11.39 6.12 29.80
CA LEU A 130 -12.21 7.21 29.32
C LEU A 130 -11.79 7.58 27.89
N ALA A 131 -12.75 7.90 27.04
CA ALA A 131 -12.52 8.35 25.68
C ALA A 131 -13.37 9.59 25.39
N VAL A 132 -12.79 10.58 24.71
CA VAL A 132 -13.49 11.77 24.22
C VAL A 132 -13.28 11.93 22.73
N GLN A 133 -14.34 12.35 22.04
CA GLN A 133 -14.32 12.76 20.65
C GLN A 133 -14.87 14.19 20.53
N ILE A 134 -14.15 15.04 19.81
CA ILE A 134 -14.59 16.36 19.37
C ILE A 134 -14.63 16.34 17.85
N SER A 135 -15.80 16.61 17.27
CA SER A 135 -15.97 16.60 15.81
C SER A 135 -17.27 17.27 15.39
N GLY A 136 -17.28 17.92 14.23
CA GLY A 136 -18.44 18.62 13.67
C GLY A 136 -18.44 20.12 14.00
N GLY A 137 -19.43 20.86 13.48
CA GLY A 137 -19.59 22.29 13.80
C GLY A 137 -18.45 23.22 13.37
N GLY A 138 -17.57 22.77 12.45
CA GLY A 138 -16.38 23.52 12.02
C GLY A 138 -15.19 23.42 12.98
N TYR A 139 -15.26 22.57 14.01
CA TYR A 139 -14.11 22.28 14.89
C TYR A 139 -13.17 21.26 14.26
N PRO A 140 -11.85 21.38 14.49
CA PRO A 140 -10.91 20.33 14.10
C PRO A 140 -11.21 19.06 14.91
N VAL A 141 -10.98 17.91 14.28
CA VAL A 141 -11.22 16.61 14.91
C VAL A 141 -10.16 16.36 15.98
N ALA A 142 -10.60 15.98 17.17
CA ALA A 142 -9.72 15.55 18.24
C ALA A 142 -10.28 14.31 18.95
N ASN A 143 -9.41 13.33 19.22
CA ASN A 143 -9.72 12.22 20.11
C ASN A 143 -8.76 12.27 21.30
N GLY A 144 -9.24 11.93 22.48
CA GLY A 144 -8.43 11.82 23.69
C GLY A 144 -8.81 10.58 24.47
N THR A 145 -7.84 9.92 25.09
CA THR A 145 -8.10 8.79 25.99
C THR A 145 -7.33 8.92 27.30
N PHE A 146 -7.89 8.36 28.37
CA PHE A 146 -7.27 8.34 29.69
C PHE A 146 -7.55 7.02 30.39
N ASP A 147 -6.48 6.30 30.73
CA ASP A 147 -6.55 5.04 31.46
C ASP A 147 -6.37 5.31 32.97
N PHE A 148 -7.28 4.81 33.80
CA PHE A 148 -7.29 5.02 35.24
C PHE A 148 -7.85 3.81 36.00
N ARG A 149 -7.64 3.74 37.31
CA ARG A 149 -8.38 2.83 38.19
C ARG A 149 -9.33 3.64 39.07
N PRO A 150 -10.62 3.29 39.12
CA PRO A 150 -11.57 3.99 39.98
C PRO A 150 -11.23 3.94 41.47
N ASP A 151 -10.55 2.89 41.94
CA ASP A 151 -10.11 2.77 43.34
C ASP A 151 -8.83 3.58 43.69
N GLY A 152 -8.29 4.34 42.74
CA GLY A 152 -7.08 5.15 42.92
C GLY A 152 -5.77 4.36 42.85
N GLY A 153 -5.81 3.05 42.59
CA GLY A 153 -4.62 2.25 42.38
C GLY A 153 -3.87 2.61 41.09
N THR A 154 -2.59 2.22 41.03
CA THR A 154 -1.78 2.38 39.80
C THR A 154 -2.31 1.50 38.68
N VAL A 155 -2.39 2.04 37.47
CA VAL A 155 -2.70 1.26 36.26
C VAL A 155 -1.50 0.37 35.91
N THR A 156 -1.62 -0.92 36.16
CA THR A 156 -0.59 -1.93 35.83
C THR A 156 -0.96 -2.78 34.62
N THR A 157 -2.25 -2.85 34.28
CA THR A 157 -2.75 -3.64 33.15
C THR A 157 -3.17 -2.69 32.02
N THR A 158 -2.56 -2.85 30.85
CA THR A 158 -2.85 -2.06 29.65
C THR A 158 -3.18 -2.96 28.46
N ARG A 159 -3.82 -2.37 27.44
CA ARG A 159 -4.06 -3.01 26.14
C ARG A 159 -3.75 -2.02 25.01
N LYS A 160 -2.48 -1.64 24.88
CA LYS A 160 -1.95 -0.75 23.83
C LYS A 160 -1.10 -1.58 22.87
N ILE A 161 -1.75 -2.14 21.85
CA ILE A 161 -1.16 -3.14 20.94
C ILE A 161 -0.73 -2.51 19.61
N VAL A 162 -1.50 -1.55 19.09
CA VAL A 162 -1.22 -0.85 17.83
C VAL A 162 -1.43 0.64 18.03
N GLN A 163 -0.72 1.46 17.27
CA GLN A 163 -0.85 2.92 17.26
C GLN A 163 -1.32 3.41 15.89
N ILE A 164 -1.97 4.58 15.87
CA ILE A 164 -2.54 5.13 14.63
C ILE A 164 -1.48 5.46 13.57
N SER A 165 -0.26 5.83 13.98
CA SER A 165 0.83 6.14 13.05
C SER A 165 1.17 4.95 12.14
N SER A 166 1.14 3.73 12.67
CA SER A 166 1.30 2.49 11.88
C SER A 166 0.21 2.31 10.83
N CYS A 167 -1.04 2.66 11.15
CA CYS A 167 -2.13 2.65 10.17
C CYS A 167 -1.93 3.73 9.09
N ASN A 168 -1.47 4.91 9.52
CA ASN A 168 -1.29 6.08 8.69
C ASN A 168 -0.10 5.98 7.72
N GLU A 169 0.79 4.99 7.88
CA GLU A 169 1.78 4.63 6.85
C GLU A 169 1.10 4.36 5.49
N CYS A 170 -0.08 3.73 5.51
CA CYS A 170 -0.87 3.45 4.30
C CYS A 170 -2.08 4.39 4.15
N HIS A 171 -2.75 4.75 5.24
CA HIS A 171 -4.02 5.48 5.22
C HIS A 171 -3.90 7.01 5.19
N GLY A 172 -2.69 7.58 5.29
CA GLY A 172 -2.51 9.03 5.41
C GLY A 172 -3.02 9.52 6.76
N GLN A 173 -4.29 9.96 6.83
CA GLN A 173 -4.98 10.17 8.10
C GLN A 173 -6.24 9.29 8.13
N LEU A 174 -6.16 8.14 8.82
CA LEU A 174 -7.31 7.29 9.00
C LEU A 174 -8.37 8.02 9.84
N ALA A 175 -9.53 8.30 9.23
CA ALA A 175 -10.61 9.03 9.85
C ALA A 175 -11.96 8.37 9.53
N MET A 176 -12.51 7.66 10.52
CA MET A 176 -13.72 6.84 10.35
C MET A 176 -14.95 7.53 10.94
N HIS A 177 -16.14 7.04 10.55
CA HIS A 177 -17.44 7.51 11.03
C HIS A 177 -17.67 9.01 10.80
N GLY A 178 -17.58 9.45 9.55
CA GLY A 178 -17.69 10.87 9.18
C GLY A 178 -16.46 11.69 9.53
N GLY A 179 -15.30 11.04 9.67
CA GLY A 179 -14.01 11.67 9.95
C GLY A 179 -13.74 12.00 11.42
N GLY A 180 -14.68 11.75 12.33
CA GLY A 180 -14.56 12.15 13.74
C GLY A 180 -13.73 11.22 14.63
N ARG A 181 -13.33 10.04 14.14
CA ARG A 181 -12.62 9.02 14.92
C ARG A 181 -11.32 8.65 14.24
N ILE A 182 -10.21 9.00 14.89
CA ILE A 182 -8.86 9.05 14.33
C ILE A 182 -7.80 8.39 15.23
N ASP A 183 -8.20 7.73 16.32
CA ASP A 183 -7.24 7.08 17.25
C ASP A 183 -7.69 5.65 17.56
N THR A 184 -6.78 4.69 17.40
CA THR A 184 -7.02 3.26 17.70
C THR A 184 -7.42 3.04 19.17
N ASN A 185 -6.88 3.84 20.10
CA ASN A 185 -7.24 3.78 21.51
C ASN A 185 -8.68 4.20 21.77
N TYR A 186 -9.24 5.06 20.90
CA TYR A 186 -10.65 5.42 20.91
C TYR A 186 -11.51 4.35 20.24
N CYS A 187 -11.07 3.82 19.09
CA CYS A 187 -11.79 2.78 18.32
C CYS A 187 -12.19 1.59 19.20
N VAL A 188 -11.23 1.06 19.98
CA VAL A 188 -11.42 -0.16 20.80
C VAL A 188 -12.41 0.00 21.96
N VAL A 189 -12.82 1.22 22.29
CA VAL A 189 -13.89 1.46 23.28
C VAL A 189 -15.23 0.99 22.74
N CYS A 190 -15.47 1.11 21.42
CA CYS A 190 -16.69 0.60 20.78
C CYS A 190 -16.45 -0.72 20.07
N HIS A 191 -15.34 -0.86 19.33
CA HIS A 191 -15.00 -2.08 18.59
C HIS A 191 -14.38 -3.14 19.51
N ASN A 192 -15.25 -3.84 20.24
CA ASN A 192 -14.90 -4.85 21.24
C ASN A 192 -15.76 -6.12 21.08
N PRO A 193 -15.46 -7.23 21.79
CA PRO A 193 -16.15 -8.51 21.61
C PRO A 193 -17.68 -8.47 21.82
N GLY A 194 -18.20 -7.48 22.53
CA GLY A 194 -19.63 -7.31 22.76
C GLY A 194 -20.37 -6.57 21.63
N SER A 195 -19.68 -6.23 20.54
CA SER A 195 -20.24 -5.45 19.43
C SER A 195 -20.37 -6.26 18.15
N THR A 196 -21.53 -6.19 17.50
CA THR A 196 -21.86 -6.91 16.26
C THR A 196 -22.70 -6.04 15.34
N ASP A 197 -22.44 -6.10 14.04
CA ASP A 197 -23.31 -5.53 13.00
C ASP A 197 -24.54 -6.44 12.83
N ALA A 198 -25.73 -5.92 13.13
CA ALA A 198 -26.99 -6.65 13.08
C ALA A 198 -27.31 -7.17 11.69
N ASN A 199 -26.94 -6.43 10.64
CA ASN A 199 -27.32 -6.75 9.27
C ASN A 199 -26.48 -7.90 8.72
N SER A 200 -25.16 -7.87 8.92
CA SER A 200 -24.27 -8.95 8.49
C SER A 200 -24.18 -10.11 9.49
N GLY A 201 -24.43 -9.85 10.77
CA GLY A 201 -24.10 -10.76 11.87
C GLY A 201 -22.61 -10.84 12.19
N ASN A 202 -21.75 -10.07 11.51
CA ASN A 202 -20.33 -10.06 11.76
C ASN A 202 -20.00 -9.30 13.06
N THR A 203 -19.07 -9.85 13.84
CA THR A 203 -18.53 -9.13 15.00
C THR A 203 -17.77 -7.87 14.57
N LEU A 204 -17.93 -6.81 15.36
CA LEU A 204 -17.21 -5.55 15.24
C LEU A 204 -16.01 -5.48 16.21
N ASP A 205 -15.62 -6.60 16.84
CA ASP A 205 -14.40 -6.66 17.65
C ASP A 205 -13.19 -6.23 16.82
N PHE A 206 -12.46 -5.21 17.29
CA PHE A 206 -11.39 -4.56 16.52
C PHE A 206 -10.36 -5.57 16.01
N LYS A 207 -10.01 -6.59 16.81
CA LYS A 207 -9.02 -7.60 16.40
C LYS A 207 -9.52 -8.52 15.28
N VAL A 208 -10.82 -8.74 15.17
CA VAL A 208 -11.40 -9.59 14.12
C VAL A 208 -11.67 -8.75 12.88
N MET A 209 -12.30 -7.59 13.07
CA MET A 209 -12.69 -6.69 11.99
C MET A 209 -11.49 -6.21 11.20
N VAL A 210 -10.45 -5.68 11.87
CA VAL A 210 -9.27 -5.14 11.19
C VAL A 210 -8.56 -6.24 10.39
N HIS A 211 -8.35 -7.42 10.97
CA HIS A 211 -7.72 -8.52 10.25
C HIS A 211 -8.54 -8.98 9.04
N LYS A 212 -9.86 -9.15 9.17
CA LYS A 212 -10.73 -9.55 8.05
C LYS A 212 -10.73 -8.52 6.92
N ILE A 213 -10.82 -7.23 7.23
CA ILE A 213 -10.74 -6.16 6.22
C ILE A 213 -9.42 -6.26 5.44
N HIS A 214 -8.29 -6.41 6.13
CA HIS A 214 -6.97 -6.38 5.51
C HIS A 214 -6.57 -7.70 4.84
N TYR A 215 -7.15 -8.83 5.27
CA TYR A 215 -6.96 -10.11 4.60
C TYR A 215 -7.86 -10.22 3.36
N GLY A 216 -9.06 -9.64 3.39
CA GLY A 216 -9.90 -9.31 2.23
C GLY A 216 -9.97 -10.42 1.18
N LEU A 217 -9.41 -10.17 -0.01
CA LEU A 217 -9.42 -11.08 -1.16
C LEU A 217 -8.69 -12.42 -0.90
N GLU A 218 -7.80 -12.47 0.08
CA GLU A 218 -7.07 -13.69 0.45
C GLU A 218 -7.86 -14.54 1.46
N LEU A 219 -8.97 -14.04 2.02
CA LEU A 219 -9.81 -14.81 2.96
C LEU A 219 -10.30 -16.11 2.31
N PRO A 220 -10.01 -17.29 2.91
CA PRO A 220 -10.49 -18.57 2.42
C PRO A 220 -12.00 -18.59 2.16
N SER A 221 -12.78 -18.00 3.08
CA SER A 221 -14.24 -17.93 2.97
C SER A 221 -14.72 -17.20 1.73
N THR A 222 -13.99 -16.19 1.23
CA THR A 222 -14.40 -15.40 0.06
C THR A 222 -14.23 -16.18 -1.24
N ASN A 223 -13.30 -17.14 -1.28
CA ASN A 223 -13.01 -17.97 -2.45
C ASN A 223 -12.92 -17.13 -3.74
N VAL A 224 -12.21 -15.99 -3.66
CA VAL A 224 -12.00 -15.12 -4.82
C VAL A 224 -11.07 -15.85 -5.80
N THR A 225 -11.55 -16.06 -7.01
CA THR A 225 -10.75 -16.63 -8.10
C THR A 225 -10.53 -15.59 -9.20
N THR A 226 -9.51 -15.80 -10.04
CA THR A 226 -9.29 -14.95 -11.21
C THR A 226 -9.79 -15.65 -12.47
N VAL A 227 -10.80 -15.08 -13.13
CA VAL A 227 -11.32 -15.55 -14.42
C VAL A 227 -11.13 -14.46 -15.45
N ASN A 228 -10.37 -14.75 -16.51
CA ASN A 228 -10.03 -13.78 -17.57
C ASN A 228 -9.48 -12.45 -17.03
N GLY A 229 -8.66 -12.50 -15.98
CA GLY A 229 -8.05 -11.31 -15.38
C GLY A 229 -8.93 -10.52 -14.41
N LYS A 230 -10.15 -10.99 -14.14
CA LYS A 230 -11.07 -10.38 -13.18
C LYS A 230 -11.19 -11.22 -11.91
N HIS A 231 -11.13 -10.57 -10.75
CA HIS A 231 -11.45 -11.21 -9.47
C HIS A 231 -12.96 -11.47 -9.37
N VAL A 232 -13.31 -12.72 -9.11
CA VAL A 232 -14.70 -13.20 -8.97
C VAL A 232 -14.86 -13.80 -7.59
N LEU A 233 -15.77 -13.23 -6.79
CA LEU A 233 -16.17 -13.77 -5.49
C LEU A 233 -17.04 -15.02 -5.70
N ASN A 234 -16.61 -16.17 -5.17
CA ASN A 234 -17.35 -17.45 -5.29
C ASN A 234 -17.77 -18.03 -3.93
N GLY A 235 -17.36 -17.39 -2.83
CA GLY A 235 -17.63 -17.82 -1.47
C GLY A 235 -18.51 -16.84 -0.72
N THR A 236 -18.33 -16.81 0.60
CA THR A 236 -19.05 -15.92 1.50
C THR A 236 -18.36 -14.56 1.55
N PRO A 237 -19.04 -13.46 1.20
CA PRO A 237 -18.45 -12.14 1.31
C PRO A 237 -18.27 -11.70 2.77
N TYR A 238 -17.29 -10.84 3.01
CA TYR A 238 -17.11 -10.13 4.28
C TYR A 238 -17.62 -8.70 4.15
N ARG A 239 -18.81 -8.46 4.69
CA ARG A 239 -19.56 -7.20 4.56
C ARG A 239 -19.92 -6.65 5.93
N ILE A 240 -19.96 -5.32 6.02
CA ILE A 240 -20.46 -4.57 7.17
C ILE A 240 -21.44 -3.53 6.66
N TRP A 241 -22.60 -3.40 7.30
CA TRP A 241 -23.55 -2.33 7.01
C TRP A 241 -23.22 -1.11 7.87
N GLY A 242 -23.03 0.02 7.21
CA GLY A 242 -22.56 1.27 7.79
C GLY A 242 -23.67 2.29 8.02
N PHE A 243 -23.31 3.57 7.89
CA PHE A 243 -24.23 4.68 8.08
C PHE A 243 -25.38 4.64 7.06
N ASN A 244 -26.62 4.85 7.51
CA ASN A 244 -27.83 4.68 6.69
C ASN A 244 -27.89 3.31 5.99
N ASN A 245 -27.42 2.26 6.66
CA ASN A 245 -27.40 0.89 6.15
C ASN A 245 -26.65 0.73 4.82
N SER A 246 -25.66 1.59 4.55
CA SER A 246 -24.83 1.43 3.35
C SER A 246 -23.97 0.17 3.47
N GLU A 247 -24.09 -0.73 2.50
CA GLU A 247 -23.24 -1.92 2.42
C GLU A 247 -21.78 -1.53 2.13
N HIS A 248 -20.86 -2.06 2.93
CA HIS A 248 -19.42 -2.01 2.68
C HIS A 248 -18.88 -3.44 2.50
N ASP A 249 -18.55 -3.80 1.26
CA ASP A 249 -17.97 -5.09 0.91
C ASP A 249 -16.43 -5.01 0.94
N TYR A 250 -15.82 -5.72 1.88
CA TYR A 250 -14.37 -5.77 2.07
C TYR A 250 -13.74 -7.03 1.44
N SER A 251 -14.51 -7.90 0.78
CA SER A 251 -13.99 -9.12 0.16
C SER A 251 -12.99 -8.90 -0.96
N TYR A 252 -12.93 -7.69 -1.49
CA TYR A 252 -12.06 -7.32 -2.60
C TYR A 252 -10.85 -6.49 -2.16
N VAL A 253 -10.74 -6.17 -0.87
CA VAL A 253 -9.57 -5.46 -0.33
C VAL A 253 -8.34 -6.34 -0.52
N GLY A 254 -7.30 -5.77 -1.14
CA GLY A 254 -5.99 -6.39 -1.24
C GLY A 254 -5.00 -5.68 -0.35
N PHE A 255 -4.32 -6.42 0.53
CA PHE A 255 -3.19 -5.87 1.25
C PHE A 255 -2.06 -5.55 0.25
N PRO A 256 -1.45 -4.34 0.27
CA PRO A 256 -0.45 -3.97 -0.73
C PRO A 256 0.85 -4.79 -0.68
N ALA A 257 1.18 -5.34 0.48
CA ALA A 257 2.25 -6.32 0.68
C ALA A 257 1.68 -7.74 0.83
N ASP A 258 2.53 -8.76 0.89
CA ASP A 258 2.06 -10.13 1.13
C ASP A 258 1.78 -10.33 2.63
N VAL A 259 0.49 -10.30 2.98
CA VAL A 259 -0.01 -10.47 4.36
C VAL A 259 0.45 -11.79 5.01
N ARG A 260 0.91 -12.77 4.23
CA ARG A 260 1.43 -14.06 4.71
C ARG A 260 2.90 -14.03 5.12
N SER A 261 3.68 -13.09 4.59
CA SER A 261 5.13 -13.03 4.79
C SER A 261 5.51 -11.82 5.66
N GLY A 262 5.29 -11.89 6.98
CA GLY A 262 6.02 -10.96 7.87
C GLY A 262 5.42 -9.63 8.20
N THR A 263 4.35 -9.27 7.49
CA THR A 263 3.77 -7.93 7.51
C THR A 263 3.00 -7.64 8.81
N CYS A 264 2.97 -8.56 9.79
CA CYS A 264 2.38 -8.32 11.11
C CYS A 264 2.97 -7.06 11.75
N THR A 265 4.27 -6.80 11.55
CA THR A 265 4.98 -5.65 12.12
C THR A 265 4.58 -4.30 11.53
N LYS A 266 3.88 -4.28 10.38
CA LYS A 266 3.28 -3.04 9.85
C LYS A 266 2.27 -2.43 10.80
N CYS A 267 1.53 -3.27 11.51
CA CYS A 267 0.60 -2.82 12.54
C CYS A 267 1.15 -3.05 13.95
N HIS A 268 1.84 -4.17 14.17
CA HIS A 268 2.35 -4.62 15.46
C HIS A 268 3.85 -4.35 15.61
N ASN A 269 4.21 -3.11 15.92
CA ASN A 269 5.60 -2.70 16.05
C ASN A 269 6.10 -2.77 17.51
N PRO A 270 6.82 -3.82 17.94
CA PRO A 270 7.33 -3.92 19.30
C PRO A 270 8.44 -2.90 19.62
N ALA A 271 9.04 -2.26 18.61
CA ALA A 271 10.02 -1.21 18.83
C ALA A 271 9.37 0.13 19.21
N ASP A 272 8.05 0.29 18.99
CA ASP A 272 7.35 1.49 19.40
C ASP A 272 6.95 1.44 20.88
N THR A 273 7.56 2.34 21.66
CA THR A 273 7.27 2.54 23.09
C THR A 273 5.82 2.94 23.38
N GLY A 274 5.08 3.48 22.40
CA GLY A 274 3.64 3.77 22.51
C GLY A 274 2.76 2.52 22.53
N THR A 275 3.30 1.37 22.14
CA THR A 275 2.60 0.08 22.07
C THR A 275 3.28 -1.00 22.94
N PRO A 276 3.31 -0.83 24.27
CA PRO A 276 3.97 -1.77 25.19
C PRO A 276 3.38 -3.19 25.14
N ASN A 277 2.22 -3.38 24.50
CA ASN A 277 1.59 -4.69 24.32
C ASN A 277 1.61 -5.17 22.86
N ALA A 278 2.43 -4.58 21.98
CA ALA A 278 2.49 -4.93 20.55
C ALA A 278 2.75 -6.41 20.32
N GLU A 279 3.67 -7.02 21.07
CA GLU A 279 4.03 -8.45 20.95
C GLU A 279 2.87 -9.42 21.26
N ASN A 280 1.72 -8.94 21.76
CA ASN A 280 0.56 -9.79 22.00
C ASN A 280 0.07 -10.52 20.73
N TRP A 281 0.39 -10.01 19.53
CA TRP A 281 0.09 -10.70 18.27
C TRP A 281 0.66 -12.13 18.21
N SER A 282 1.82 -12.37 18.86
CA SER A 282 2.51 -13.66 18.89
C SER A 282 2.55 -14.30 20.29
N LYS A 283 2.25 -13.54 21.35
CA LYS A 283 2.21 -14.06 22.73
C LYS A 283 0.84 -14.58 23.17
N VAL A 284 -0.25 -14.13 22.54
CA VAL A 284 -1.62 -14.44 22.96
C VAL A 284 -2.44 -15.02 21.80
N PRO A 285 -2.06 -16.20 21.26
CA PRO A 285 -2.84 -16.85 20.21
C PRO A 285 -4.22 -17.24 20.73
N ASN A 286 -5.26 -16.90 19.98
CA ASN A 286 -6.64 -17.19 20.33
C ASN A 286 -7.49 -17.39 19.08
N ARG A 287 -8.53 -18.21 19.19
CA ARG A 287 -9.48 -18.60 18.13
C ARG A 287 -10.02 -17.39 17.38
N GLN A 288 -10.40 -16.32 18.07
CA GLN A 288 -11.02 -15.15 17.48
C GLN A 288 -10.04 -14.38 16.58
N ALA A 289 -8.83 -14.13 17.08
CA ALA A 289 -7.80 -13.42 16.31
C ALA A 289 -7.28 -14.28 15.15
N CYS A 290 -6.95 -15.56 15.37
CA CYS A 290 -6.40 -16.42 14.33
C CYS A 290 -7.45 -16.76 13.26
N GLY A 291 -8.68 -17.08 13.67
CA GLY A 291 -9.81 -17.37 12.78
C GLY A 291 -10.36 -16.17 12.02
N SER A 292 -9.81 -14.97 12.26
CA SER A 292 -10.17 -13.79 11.45
C SER A 292 -9.59 -13.89 10.04
N CYS A 293 -8.32 -14.32 9.90
CA CYS A 293 -7.68 -14.60 8.61
C CYS A 293 -7.83 -16.07 8.20
N HIS A 294 -7.66 -17.00 9.15
CA HIS A 294 -7.83 -18.44 8.93
C HIS A 294 -9.30 -18.84 9.11
N ASP A 295 -10.18 -18.25 8.31
CA ASP A 295 -11.62 -18.31 8.54
C ASP A 295 -12.33 -19.54 7.94
N ASP A 296 -11.58 -20.44 7.33
CA ASP A 296 -11.97 -21.80 6.99
C ASP A 296 -11.65 -22.82 8.10
N VAL A 297 -10.96 -22.39 9.17
CA VAL A 297 -10.66 -23.25 10.33
C VAL A 297 -11.85 -23.32 11.27
N ASN A 298 -12.35 -24.52 11.50
CA ASN A 298 -13.35 -24.76 12.54
C ASN A 298 -12.66 -25.33 13.79
N PHE A 299 -12.41 -24.47 14.77
CA PHE A 299 -11.79 -24.87 16.03
C PHE A 299 -12.67 -25.82 16.87
N ASP A 300 -13.99 -25.82 16.73
CA ASP A 300 -14.85 -26.70 17.53
C ASP A 300 -14.85 -28.14 17.00
N THR A 301 -14.74 -28.32 15.67
CA THR A 301 -14.73 -29.66 15.04
C THR A 301 -13.32 -30.14 14.67
N GLY A 302 -12.33 -29.24 14.66
CA GLY A 302 -10.99 -29.51 14.17
C GLY A 302 -10.88 -29.53 12.64
N LEU A 303 -11.95 -29.21 11.90
CA LEU A 303 -11.88 -29.11 10.44
C LEU A 303 -10.85 -28.05 10.03
N ASN A 304 -9.96 -28.42 9.11
CA ASN A 304 -8.82 -27.61 8.66
C ASN A 304 -7.83 -27.22 9.77
N HIS A 305 -7.89 -27.88 10.93
CA HIS A 305 -6.94 -27.69 12.02
C HIS A 305 -6.25 -29.02 12.37
N PRO A 306 -4.99 -29.26 11.92
CA PRO A 306 -4.28 -30.52 12.17
C PRO A 306 -4.11 -30.88 13.64
N GLY A 307 -4.12 -29.87 14.53
CA GLY A 307 -4.11 -30.06 15.98
C GLY A 307 -5.44 -30.57 16.57
N GLY A 308 -6.43 -30.87 15.72
CA GLY A 308 -7.76 -31.32 16.10
C GLY A 308 -8.62 -30.22 16.74
N PRO A 309 -9.77 -30.61 17.33
CA PRO A 309 -10.67 -29.69 18.04
C PRO A 309 -9.99 -28.93 19.18
N GLN A 310 -10.19 -27.62 19.23
CA GLN A 310 -9.77 -26.69 20.28
C GLN A 310 -10.98 -25.87 20.75
N PRO A 311 -11.80 -26.38 21.69
CA PRO A 311 -12.99 -25.68 22.16
C PRO A 311 -12.68 -24.43 22.99
N THR A 312 -11.45 -24.28 23.48
CA THR A 312 -11.01 -23.12 24.28
C THR A 312 -9.65 -22.61 23.82
N ASN A 313 -9.26 -21.42 24.27
CA ASN A 313 -7.97 -20.81 23.94
C ASN A 313 -6.79 -21.34 24.79
N ALA A 314 -7.05 -22.18 25.81
CA ALA A 314 -6.07 -22.52 26.84
C ALA A 314 -4.84 -23.27 26.33
N ALA A 315 -4.99 -24.06 25.27
CA ALA A 315 -3.92 -24.89 24.73
C ALA A 315 -3.19 -24.23 23.54
N CYS A 316 -3.67 -23.09 23.03
CA CYS A 316 -3.16 -22.50 21.80
C CYS A 316 -1.65 -22.25 21.86
N SER A 317 -1.17 -21.62 22.93
CA SER A 317 0.25 -21.27 23.10
C SER A 317 1.17 -22.46 23.34
N ALA A 318 0.63 -23.66 23.66
CA ALA A 318 1.44 -24.86 23.82
C ALA A 318 2.02 -25.33 22.47
N CYS A 319 1.26 -25.18 21.39
CA CYS A 319 1.70 -25.49 20.03
C CYS A 319 2.12 -24.23 19.26
N HIS A 320 1.33 -23.16 19.35
CA HIS A 320 1.57 -21.88 18.68
C HIS A 320 2.32 -20.91 19.61
N ASN A 321 3.55 -21.28 19.99
CA ASN A 321 4.38 -20.40 20.80
C ASN A 321 4.94 -19.21 19.98
N GLN A 322 5.47 -18.20 20.67
CA GLN A 322 5.96 -16.97 20.05
C GLN A 322 7.00 -17.22 18.95
N ALA A 323 7.94 -18.16 19.16
CA ALA A 323 8.97 -18.48 18.17
C ALA A 323 8.37 -19.15 16.93
N ALA A 324 7.45 -20.09 17.11
CA ALA A 324 6.75 -20.73 15.99
C ALA A 324 5.94 -19.70 15.18
N LEU A 325 5.15 -18.86 15.85
CA LEU A 325 4.35 -17.83 15.19
C LEU A 325 5.21 -16.80 14.48
N ALA A 326 6.32 -16.37 15.08
CA ALA A 326 7.28 -15.48 14.46
C ALA A 326 7.93 -16.09 13.22
N ASN A 327 8.18 -17.41 13.20
CA ASN A 327 8.78 -18.10 12.05
C ASN A 327 7.79 -18.27 10.89
N TYR A 328 6.57 -18.72 11.16
CA TYR A 328 5.56 -18.97 10.11
C TYR A 328 4.94 -17.70 9.54
N HIS A 329 4.99 -16.60 10.29
CA HIS A 329 4.57 -15.27 9.83
C HIS A 329 5.79 -14.34 9.71
N ASN A 330 6.97 -14.86 9.33
CA ASN A 330 8.19 -14.09 9.08
C ASN A 330 8.23 -13.57 7.63
N PRO A 331 8.73 -12.34 7.36
CA PRO A 331 8.92 -11.88 5.97
C PRO A 331 9.88 -12.74 5.15
N LEU A 332 10.79 -13.45 5.81
CA LEU A 332 11.80 -14.27 5.17
C LEU A 332 11.43 -15.76 5.08
N GLY A 333 10.28 -16.17 5.63
CA GLY A 333 9.93 -17.57 5.88
C GLY A 333 8.92 -18.18 4.92
N TYR A 334 8.13 -17.36 4.21
CA TYR A 334 7.45 -17.84 3.02
C TYR A 334 8.51 -18.00 1.93
N PRO A 335 8.55 -19.10 1.17
CA PRO A 335 9.15 -19.00 -0.15
C PRO A 335 8.34 -17.91 -0.83
N THR A 336 8.93 -16.72 -1.01
CA THR A 336 8.55 -15.90 -2.15
C THR A 336 8.42 -16.88 -3.31
N PRO A 337 7.36 -16.83 -4.14
CA PRO A 337 7.25 -17.77 -5.26
C PRO A 337 8.49 -17.80 -6.19
N SER A 338 9.44 -16.87 -6.02
CA SER A 338 10.84 -17.04 -6.40
C SER A 338 11.67 -17.70 -5.29
N ALA A 339 12.20 -18.91 -5.49
CA ALA A 339 13.41 -19.32 -4.76
C ALA A 339 14.46 -18.20 -4.84
N ALA A 340 15.27 -17.97 -3.79
CA ALA A 340 16.37 -17.01 -3.85
C ALA A 340 17.18 -17.24 -5.13
N PRO A 341 17.56 -16.19 -5.87
CA PRO A 341 18.21 -16.39 -7.15
C PRO A 341 19.52 -17.16 -6.94
N ASP A 342 19.83 -18.08 -7.86
CA ASP A 342 21.10 -18.84 -7.81
C ASP A 342 22.32 -17.93 -7.90
N TYR A 343 22.14 -16.70 -8.42
CA TYR A 343 23.20 -15.73 -8.63
C TYR A 343 22.89 -14.37 -8.00
N ASN A 344 23.94 -13.70 -7.52
CA ASN A 344 23.95 -12.27 -7.25
C ASN A 344 24.62 -11.54 -8.42
N VAL A 345 24.09 -10.40 -8.82
CA VAL A 345 24.63 -9.63 -9.95
C VAL A 345 25.03 -8.24 -9.48
N GLU A 346 26.23 -7.83 -9.87
CA GLU A 346 26.77 -6.49 -9.65
C GLU A 346 27.04 -5.84 -11.01
N ILE A 347 26.87 -4.51 -11.08
CA ILE A 347 27.13 -3.72 -12.28
C ILE A 347 27.92 -2.47 -11.89
N THR A 348 28.98 -2.19 -12.65
CA THR A 348 29.82 -1.00 -12.49
C THR A 348 30.11 -0.37 -13.85
N LEU A 349 30.65 0.85 -13.84
CA LEU A 349 30.92 1.64 -15.03
C LEU A 349 32.32 2.25 -14.95
N SER A 350 33.06 2.29 -16.06
CA SER A 350 34.37 2.94 -16.14
C SER A 350 34.27 4.44 -15.83
N PRO A 351 35.12 5.04 -14.99
CA PRO A 351 34.95 6.45 -14.59
C PRO A 351 35.00 7.42 -15.79
N PRO A 352 34.27 8.55 -15.74
CA PRO A 352 34.37 9.60 -16.77
C PRO A 352 35.75 10.26 -16.73
N THR A 353 36.19 10.78 -17.88
CA THR A 353 37.52 11.38 -18.04
C THR A 353 37.75 12.56 -17.10
N ASN A 354 36.69 13.34 -16.81
CA ASN A 354 36.74 14.48 -15.89
C ASN A 354 36.43 14.11 -14.42
N GLY A 355 36.16 12.82 -14.13
CA GLY A 355 35.86 12.32 -12.79
C GLY A 355 34.46 12.63 -12.23
N GLN A 356 33.59 13.33 -12.95
CA GLN A 356 32.26 13.76 -12.48
C GLN A 356 31.11 13.28 -13.38
N PHE A 357 31.21 13.47 -14.70
CA PHE A 357 30.17 13.10 -15.66
C PHE A 357 30.77 12.85 -17.05
N TYR A 358 30.13 12.04 -17.89
CA TYR A 358 30.60 11.84 -19.26
C TYR A 358 30.29 13.05 -20.13
N ASP A 359 31.26 13.51 -20.90
CA ASP A 359 31.11 14.62 -21.83
C ASP A 359 30.10 14.28 -22.94
N ASN A 360 29.08 15.13 -23.11
CA ASN A 360 28.04 14.96 -24.12
C ASN A 360 28.26 15.79 -25.38
N VAL A 361 29.34 16.57 -25.44
CA VAL A 361 29.78 17.35 -26.60
C VAL A 361 30.91 16.62 -27.30
N ALA A 362 32.01 16.32 -26.59
CA ALA A 362 33.11 15.53 -27.11
C ALA A 362 32.71 14.06 -27.30
N GLY A 363 31.82 13.57 -26.42
CA GLY A 363 31.41 12.18 -26.38
C GLY A 363 32.46 11.29 -25.72
N GLU A 364 32.00 10.42 -24.84
CA GLU A 364 32.78 9.35 -24.24
C GLU A 364 32.07 8.03 -24.52
N THR A 365 32.82 6.92 -24.52
CA THR A 365 32.28 5.57 -24.72
C THR A 365 32.55 4.74 -23.46
N PRO A 366 31.68 4.80 -22.43
CA PRO A 366 31.89 4.10 -21.18
C PRO A 366 31.89 2.58 -21.34
N VAL A 367 32.63 1.87 -20.48
CA VAL A 367 32.60 0.41 -20.39
C VAL A 367 31.81 0.01 -19.14
N VAL A 368 30.77 -0.80 -19.34
CA VAL A 368 30.00 -1.42 -18.27
C VAL A 368 30.67 -2.75 -17.91
N THR A 369 30.83 -3.03 -16.62
CA THR A 369 31.29 -4.34 -16.14
C THR A 369 30.19 -4.98 -15.31
N ILE A 370 29.83 -6.22 -15.66
CA ILE A 370 28.77 -6.99 -15.02
C ILE A 370 29.40 -8.25 -14.43
N VAL A 371 29.23 -8.43 -13.12
CA VAL A 371 29.78 -9.57 -12.37
C VAL A 371 28.61 -10.37 -11.82
N ALA A 372 28.38 -11.56 -12.36
CA ALA A 372 27.45 -12.52 -11.78
C ALA A 372 28.23 -13.49 -10.87
N LYS A 373 27.78 -13.65 -9.62
CA LYS A 373 28.40 -14.49 -8.59
C LYS A 373 27.41 -15.56 -8.17
N ASN A 374 27.88 -16.78 -7.90
CA ASN A 374 27.03 -17.80 -7.29
C ASN A 374 26.58 -17.35 -5.88
N ALA A 375 25.28 -17.43 -5.59
CA ALA A 375 24.70 -16.92 -4.36
C ALA A 375 25.16 -17.68 -3.11
N GLY A 376 25.47 -18.97 -3.23
CA GLY A 376 25.92 -19.80 -2.12
C GLY A 376 27.42 -19.65 -1.80
N THR A 377 28.25 -19.42 -2.82
CA THR A 377 29.72 -19.39 -2.66
C THR A 377 30.33 -18.00 -2.81
N GLY A 378 29.60 -17.05 -3.39
CA GLY A 378 30.10 -15.72 -3.74
C GLY A 378 31.10 -15.69 -4.90
N THR A 379 31.38 -16.83 -5.54
CA THR A 379 32.40 -16.92 -6.60
C THR A 379 31.88 -16.37 -7.93
N PRO A 380 32.64 -15.50 -8.63
CA PRO A 380 32.28 -15.04 -9.96
C PRO A 380 32.13 -16.18 -10.97
N ILE A 381 31.18 -16.03 -11.89
CA ILE A 381 30.89 -17.01 -12.93
C ILE A 381 31.85 -16.81 -14.11
N ASP A 382 32.38 -17.90 -14.64
CA ASP A 382 33.16 -17.88 -15.87
C ASP A 382 32.23 -17.81 -17.08
N HIS A 383 32.12 -16.63 -17.69
CA HIS A 383 31.23 -16.41 -18.84
C HIS A 383 31.79 -16.95 -20.16
N THR A 384 33.02 -17.46 -20.18
CA THR A 384 33.63 -18.09 -21.36
C THR A 384 33.20 -19.55 -21.52
N THR A 385 32.76 -20.19 -20.44
CA THR A 385 32.43 -21.63 -20.41
C THR A 385 30.93 -21.90 -20.41
N ILE A 386 30.09 -20.88 -20.24
CA ILE A 386 28.62 -20.99 -20.22
C ILE A 386 27.97 -20.31 -21.43
N ASN A 387 26.78 -20.77 -21.79
CA ASN A 387 26.01 -20.22 -22.90
C ASN A 387 24.50 -20.13 -22.56
N GLN A 388 23.68 -19.88 -23.58
CA GLN A 388 22.22 -19.82 -23.46
C GLN A 388 21.55 -21.10 -22.93
N ASP A 389 22.21 -22.26 -23.06
CA ASP A 389 21.67 -23.57 -22.69
C ASP A 389 22.25 -24.07 -21.35
N THR A 390 23.47 -23.65 -21.00
CA THR A 390 24.19 -24.10 -19.80
C THR A 390 24.33 -23.06 -18.70
N GLY A 391 24.11 -21.78 -19.00
CA GLY A 391 24.26 -20.68 -18.05
C GLY A 391 22.97 -19.92 -17.81
N TYR A 392 22.45 -19.25 -18.85
CA TYR A 392 21.32 -18.32 -18.69
C TYR A 392 20.19 -18.57 -19.69
N ASN A 393 18.97 -18.75 -19.15
CA ASN A 393 17.74 -18.66 -19.93
C ASN A 393 17.50 -17.23 -20.46
N ALA A 394 17.99 -16.21 -19.76
CA ALA A 394 17.97 -14.81 -20.22
C ALA A 394 19.11 -14.02 -19.57
N ALA A 395 19.81 -13.16 -20.32
CA ALA A 395 20.73 -12.17 -19.76
C ALA A 395 20.58 -10.87 -20.55
N GLN A 396 19.76 -9.96 -20.01
CA GLN A 396 19.26 -8.78 -20.71
C GLN A 396 19.92 -7.53 -20.15
N PHE A 397 20.45 -6.69 -21.03
CA PHE A 397 21.11 -5.44 -20.69
C PHE A 397 20.45 -4.24 -21.35
N PHE A 398 20.35 -3.16 -20.61
CA PHE A 398 19.59 -1.98 -20.97
C PHE A 398 20.35 -0.73 -20.55
N VAL A 399 20.23 0.34 -21.33
CA VAL A 399 20.64 1.68 -20.90
C VAL A 399 19.57 2.68 -21.30
N HIS A 400 19.13 3.48 -20.34
CA HIS A 400 18.07 4.47 -20.53
C HIS A 400 18.46 5.82 -19.95
N GLY A 401 17.97 6.90 -20.55
CA GLY A 401 17.99 8.22 -19.95
C GLY A 401 17.69 9.35 -20.94
N PRO A 402 17.66 10.61 -20.46
CA PRO A 402 17.77 11.00 -19.04
C PRO A 402 16.59 10.48 -18.19
N ARG A 403 16.73 10.39 -16.86
CA ARG A 403 15.83 9.70 -15.89
C ARG A 403 14.35 10.10 -16.02
N ASP A 404 14.07 11.33 -16.45
CA ASP A 404 12.72 11.86 -16.65
C ASP A 404 12.06 11.42 -17.96
N LYS A 405 12.85 11.10 -19.00
CA LYS A 405 12.36 10.58 -20.29
C LYS A 405 12.48 9.07 -20.44
N ARG A 406 13.51 8.46 -19.84
CA ARG A 406 13.75 7.00 -19.84
C ARG A 406 13.82 6.40 -21.25
N SER A 407 14.39 7.13 -22.18
CA SER A 407 14.55 6.67 -23.57
C SER A 407 15.72 5.70 -23.66
N PRO A 408 15.61 4.57 -24.38
CA PRO A 408 16.73 3.68 -24.63
C PRO A 408 17.85 4.39 -25.39
N VAL A 409 19.10 4.22 -24.96
CA VAL A 409 20.28 4.87 -25.57
C VAL A 409 21.53 3.98 -25.45
N LEU A 410 22.61 4.35 -26.13
CA LEU A 410 23.99 3.85 -25.93
C LEU A 410 24.25 2.34 -26.19
N THR A 411 23.24 1.52 -26.40
CA THR A 411 23.39 0.08 -26.70
C THR A 411 23.14 -0.23 -28.17
N THR A 412 23.37 -1.47 -28.62
CA THR A 412 23.08 -1.88 -30.01
C THR A 412 21.58 -1.97 -30.29
N ALA A 413 20.79 -2.42 -29.30
CA ALA A 413 19.34 -2.52 -29.38
C ALA A 413 18.61 -1.16 -29.24
N ALA A 414 19.33 -0.10 -28.86
CA ALA A 414 18.77 1.25 -28.77
C ALA A 414 18.95 1.95 -30.12
N PRO A 415 17.91 2.58 -30.71
CA PRO A 415 18.07 3.34 -31.94
C PRO A 415 19.10 4.46 -31.74
N LEU A 416 20.07 4.57 -32.65
CA LEU A 416 21.24 5.47 -32.54
C LEU A 416 20.93 6.97 -32.71
N THR A 417 19.68 7.40 -32.73
CA THR A 417 19.32 8.79 -33.02
C THR A 417 18.46 9.40 -31.93
N ALA A 418 19.05 10.37 -31.23
CA ALA A 418 18.32 11.37 -30.48
C ALA A 418 17.34 12.10 -31.44
N GLY A 419 16.07 11.64 -31.48
CA GLY A 419 14.99 12.30 -32.22
C GLY A 419 14.54 11.64 -33.54
N GLY A 420 14.82 10.35 -33.77
CA GLY A 420 14.34 9.65 -34.96
C GLY A 420 13.42 8.47 -34.63
N SER A 421 12.17 8.51 -35.10
CA SER A 421 11.26 7.36 -35.15
C SER A 421 11.81 6.30 -36.10
N GLN A 422 12.41 5.24 -35.57
CA GLN A 422 12.61 3.99 -36.32
C GLN A 422 11.88 2.87 -35.58
N PRO A 423 11.04 2.08 -36.27
CA PRO A 423 10.37 0.94 -35.66
C PRO A 423 11.39 -0.09 -35.19
N ARG A 424 11.10 -0.74 -34.05
CA ARG A 424 11.94 -1.80 -33.49
C ARG A 424 12.13 -2.97 -34.46
N PRO A 425 13.17 -3.80 -34.26
CA PRO A 425 13.18 -5.15 -34.79
C PRO A 425 11.92 -5.90 -34.32
N THR A 426 11.27 -6.61 -35.24
CA THR A 426 9.96 -7.28 -35.11
C THR A 426 9.89 -8.42 -34.09
N THR A 427 10.84 -8.50 -33.15
CA THR A 427 11.02 -9.66 -32.26
C THR A 427 11.22 -9.29 -30.78
N GLY A 428 11.12 -8.01 -30.37
CA GLY A 428 11.38 -7.58 -28.99
C GLY A 428 10.42 -6.53 -28.40
N SER A 429 9.80 -6.86 -27.25
CA SER A 429 8.90 -5.97 -26.49
C SER A 429 9.61 -4.84 -25.72
N TYR A 430 10.93 -4.87 -25.57
CA TYR A 430 11.76 -3.79 -24.98
C TYR A 430 13.17 -3.74 -25.63
N ALA A 431 13.91 -2.64 -25.51
CA ALA A 431 15.23 -2.44 -26.13
C ALA A 431 16.36 -3.12 -25.33
N ALA A 432 16.23 -4.42 -25.11
CA ALA A 432 17.23 -5.23 -24.41
C ALA A 432 18.31 -5.76 -25.35
N ASN A 433 19.54 -5.79 -24.85
CA ASN A 433 20.68 -6.42 -25.48
C ASN A 433 20.90 -7.80 -24.84
N ASP A 434 21.22 -8.81 -25.66
CA ASP A 434 21.46 -10.16 -25.18
C ASP A 434 22.94 -10.35 -24.83
N LEU A 435 23.22 -10.49 -23.53
CA LEU A 435 24.57 -10.72 -23.02
C LEU A 435 25.00 -12.18 -23.08
N ARG A 436 24.08 -13.12 -23.38
CA ARG A 436 24.40 -14.56 -23.39
C ARG A 436 25.33 -14.89 -24.54
N ASN A 437 26.28 -15.78 -24.28
CA ASN A 437 27.00 -16.42 -25.36
C ASN A 437 26.03 -17.32 -26.15
N ARG A 438 25.80 -16.99 -27.42
CA ARG A 438 24.88 -17.71 -28.29
C ARG A 438 25.60 -18.82 -29.03
N THR A 439 24.93 -19.96 -29.18
CA THR A 439 25.47 -21.15 -29.89
C THR A 439 25.80 -20.85 -31.35
N ALA A 440 25.09 -19.88 -31.96
CA ALA A 440 25.45 -19.26 -33.23
C ALA A 440 26.21 -17.95 -32.94
N PRO A 441 27.55 -17.89 -33.10
CA PRO A 441 28.32 -16.72 -32.65
C PRO A 441 27.98 -15.42 -33.39
N ALA A 442 27.46 -15.51 -34.63
CA ALA A 442 27.09 -14.35 -35.46
C ALA A 442 25.92 -13.52 -34.89
N VAL A 443 25.13 -14.07 -33.95
CA VAL A 443 24.05 -13.35 -33.27
C VAL A 443 24.45 -12.80 -31.90
N ASN A 444 25.70 -12.98 -31.48
CA ASN A 444 26.21 -12.32 -30.28
C ASN A 444 26.26 -10.80 -30.49
N ASP A 445 25.87 -10.03 -29.48
CA ASP A 445 26.07 -8.58 -29.51
C ASP A 445 27.58 -8.28 -29.58
N PRO A 446 28.07 -7.60 -30.64
CA PRO A 446 29.48 -7.33 -30.83
C PRO A 446 30.08 -6.38 -29.79
N ARG A 447 29.25 -5.66 -29.02
CA ARG A 447 29.69 -4.78 -27.92
C ARG A 447 29.84 -5.52 -26.59
N ALA A 448 29.41 -6.77 -26.50
CA ALA A 448 29.51 -7.59 -25.30
C ALA A 448 30.71 -8.55 -25.36
N THR A 449 31.68 -8.38 -24.45
CA THR A 449 32.84 -9.26 -24.30
C THR A 449 32.68 -10.12 -23.05
N ARG A 450 32.80 -11.43 -23.21
CA ARG A 450 32.58 -12.43 -22.13
C ARG A 450 33.95 -12.88 -21.63
N ASN A 451 34.21 -12.70 -20.34
CA ASN A 451 35.48 -12.98 -19.70
C ASN A 451 35.31 -13.98 -18.57
N VAL A 452 36.43 -14.47 -18.04
CA VAL A 452 36.45 -15.19 -16.77
C VAL A 452 36.03 -14.21 -15.67
N GLY A 453 34.91 -14.49 -15.00
CA GLY A 453 34.40 -13.72 -13.87
C GLY A 453 33.54 -12.51 -14.19
N ASN A 454 33.43 -12.06 -15.45
CA ASN A 454 32.57 -10.94 -15.81
C ASN A 454 32.15 -10.91 -17.29
N VAL A 455 31.14 -10.09 -17.58
CA VAL A 455 30.83 -9.59 -18.93
C VAL A 455 31.12 -8.09 -18.96
N THR A 456 31.84 -7.64 -19.98
CA THR A 456 32.02 -6.20 -20.25
C THR A 456 31.17 -5.80 -21.44
N TYR A 457 30.56 -4.61 -21.39
CA TYR A 457 29.77 -4.07 -22.48
C TYR A 457 30.27 -2.67 -22.83
N GLN A 458 30.72 -2.48 -24.07
CA GLN A 458 31.16 -1.19 -24.58
C GLN A 458 29.96 -0.34 -24.98
N LEU A 459 29.70 0.76 -24.28
CA LEU A 459 28.63 1.69 -24.66
C LEU A 459 29.04 2.52 -25.90
N GLY A 460 28.02 2.98 -26.63
CA GLY A 460 28.16 3.98 -27.69
C GLY A 460 28.59 5.34 -27.15
N SER A 461 28.80 6.30 -28.05
CA SER A 461 29.23 7.65 -27.67
C SER A 461 28.10 8.41 -26.95
N THR A 462 28.44 9.12 -25.88
CA THR A 462 27.55 10.06 -25.20
C THR A 462 27.36 11.39 -25.95
N ALA A 463 28.03 11.58 -27.09
CA ALA A 463 27.89 12.78 -27.91
C ALA A 463 26.43 13.03 -28.33
N GLY A 464 25.95 14.26 -28.15
CA GLY A 464 24.59 14.68 -28.51
C GLY A 464 23.51 14.26 -27.51
N LEU A 465 23.86 13.51 -26.46
CA LEU A 465 22.91 13.20 -25.39
C LEU A 465 22.58 14.45 -24.56
N LYS A 466 21.36 14.49 -24.01
CA LYS A 466 20.94 15.59 -23.14
C LYS A 466 21.64 15.46 -21.78
N PRO A 467 22.02 16.59 -21.14
CA PRO A 467 22.52 16.54 -19.78
C PRO A 467 21.50 15.90 -18.81
N GLY A 468 21.95 14.97 -17.97
CA GLY A 468 21.10 14.35 -16.95
C GLY A 468 21.64 13.02 -16.42
N THR A 469 20.77 12.32 -15.69
CA THR A 469 21.05 11.02 -15.07
C THR A 469 20.59 9.90 -15.98
N TYR A 470 21.47 8.96 -16.22
CA TYR A 470 21.25 7.76 -17.03
C TYR A 470 21.37 6.51 -16.16
N ILE A 471 20.74 5.43 -16.60
CA ILE A 471 20.60 4.19 -15.86
C ILE A 471 21.08 3.05 -16.76
N ALA A 472 22.09 2.31 -16.32
CA ALA A 472 22.46 1.03 -16.92
C ALA A 472 21.91 -0.09 -16.04
N PHE A 473 21.19 -1.04 -16.65
CA PHE A 473 20.41 -2.04 -15.95
C PHE A 473 20.63 -3.43 -16.55
N VAL A 474 20.73 -4.44 -15.69
CA VAL A 474 20.87 -5.84 -16.08
C VAL A 474 19.82 -6.71 -15.38
N SER A 475 19.25 -7.65 -16.14
CA SER A 475 18.39 -8.72 -15.63
C SER A 475 18.89 -10.07 -16.13
N MET A 476 19.21 -10.98 -15.23
CA MET A 476 19.74 -12.30 -15.57
C MET A 476 18.87 -13.40 -14.97
N ARG A 477 18.55 -14.42 -15.76
CA ARG A 477 17.82 -15.63 -15.34
C ARG A 477 18.69 -16.85 -15.62
N PRO A 478 19.10 -17.61 -14.60
CA PRO A 478 19.83 -18.87 -14.79
C PRO A 478 19.04 -19.89 -15.60
N THR A 479 19.68 -20.93 -16.10
CA THR A 479 18.99 -22.11 -16.64
C THR A 479 18.45 -23.03 -15.54
N SER A 480 19.08 -23.02 -14.37
CA SER A 480 18.73 -23.84 -13.20
C SER A 480 17.44 -23.40 -12.48
N THR A 481 17.05 -22.14 -12.60
CA THR A 481 15.88 -21.58 -11.88
C THR A 481 15.07 -20.62 -12.75
N SER A 482 13.83 -20.35 -12.31
CA SER A 482 12.95 -19.35 -12.91
C SER A 482 13.21 -17.93 -12.39
N THR A 483 13.92 -17.79 -11.27
CA THR A 483 14.18 -16.50 -10.60
C THR A 483 15.18 -15.64 -11.36
N ARG A 484 14.97 -14.31 -11.34
CA ARG A 484 15.91 -13.34 -11.92
C ARG A 484 16.74 -12.64 -10.86
N SER A 485 17.98 -12.35 -11.22
CA SER A 485 18.87 -11.43 -10.52
C SER A 485 18.91 -10.12 -11.27
N VAL A 486 18.83 -9.01 -10.56
CA VAL A 486 18.74 -7.67 -11.16
C VAL A 486 19.70 -6.70 -10.48
N ALA A 487 20.32 -5.82 -11.27
CA ALA A 487 21.17 -4.76 -10.76
C ALA A 487 21.12 -3.54 -11.69
N LEU A 488 21.31 -2.35 -11.13
CA LEU A 488 21.47 -1.13 -11.90
C LEU A 488 22.60 -0.27 -11.36
N VAL A 489 23.12 0.61 -12.22
CA VAL A 489 24.03 1.69 -11.86
C VAL A 489 23.54 2.98 -12.50
N HIS A 490 23.58 4.06 -11.73
CA HIS A 490 23.31 5.41 -12.21
C HIS A 490 24.61 6.07 -12.67
N PHE A 491 24.55 6.85 -13.73
CA PHE A 491 25.67 7.66 -14.19
C PHE A 491 25.20 8.98 -14.78
N GLN A 492 26.09 9.97 -14.81
CA GLN A 492 25.75 11.30 -15.27
C GLN A 492 26.39 11.61 -16.63
N VAL A 493 25.65 12.33 -17.47
CA VAL A 493 26.09 12.77 -18.81
C VAL A 493 25.87 14.27 -18.88
N GLY A 494 26.86 15.04 -19.34
CA GLY A 494 26.80 16.49 -19.56
C GLY A 494 26.58 17.38 -18.32
N THR A 495 26.39 16.81 -17.13
CA THR A 495 26.20 17.53 -15.86
C THR A 495 26.56 16.63 -14.69
N ALA A 496 27.08 17.17 -13.58
CA ALA A 496 27.28 16.39 -12.35
C ALA A 496 26.00 16.27 -11.50
N THR A 497 24.97 17.06 -11.80
CA THR A 497 23.73 17.12 -11.01
C THR A 497 22.86 15.91 -11.29
N GLU A 498 22.67 15.05 -10.28
CA GLU A 498 21.72 13.95 -10.35
C GLU A 498 20.28 14.48 -10.41
N GLN A 499 19.49 13.95 -11.33
CA GLN A 499 18.05 14.23 -11.42
C GLN A 499 17.34 13.58 -10.24
N ALA A 500 16.42 14.28 -9.59
CA ALA A 500 15.60 13.69 -8.53
C ALA A 500 14.88 12.41 -9.00
N LYS A 501 14.70 11.46 -8.09
CA LYS A 501 13.86 10.29 -8.34
C LYS A 501 12.41 10.74 -8.48
N ILE A 502 11.70 10.17 -9.45
CA ILE A 502 10.33 10.59 -9.77
C ILE A 502 9.38 10.27 -8.62
N ALA A 503 9.47 9.06 -8.05
CA ALA A 503 8.68 8.60 -6.90
C ALA A 503 9.49 7.58 -6.07
N THR A 504 9.43 7.67 -4.73
CA THR A 504 10.31 6.87 -3.84
C THR A 504 9.64 6.24 -2.61
N ASN A 505 8.38 6.57 -2.31
CA ASN A 505 7.70 6.11 -1.10
C ASN A 505 6.87 4.80 -1.28
N CYS A 506 7.20 3.98 -2.28
CA CYS A 506 6.40 2.80 -2.63
C CYS A 506 6.51 1.68 -1.57
N THR A 507 7.70 1.49 -0.99
CA THR A 507 8.00 0.41 -0.04
C THR A 507 7.34 0.61 1.32
N THR A 508 6.81 1.80 1.60
CA THR A 508 6.00 2.07 2.79
C THR A 508 4.75 1.21 2.80
N CYS A 509 4.09 1.05 1.64
CA CYS A 509 2.92 0.17 1.49
C CYS A 509 3.30 -1.24 0.99
N HIS A 510 4.20 -1.33 0.01
CA HIS A 510 4.51 -2.59 -0.69
C HIS A 510 5.68 -3.39 -0.10
N GLU A 511 6.31 -2.91 0.97
CA GLU A 511 7.49 -3.53 1.58
C GLU A 511 8.58 -3.85 0.53
N ASP A 512 9.12 -5.06 0.55
CA ASP A 512 10.11 -5.57 -0.36
C ASP A 512 9.51 -6.36 -1.54
N PHE A 513 8.19 -6.26 -1.75
CA PHE A 513 7.47 -6.94 -2.83
C PHE A 513 8.20 -6.78 -4.18
N LYS A 514 8.30 -7.88 -4.92
CA LYS A 514 8.97 -7.95 -6.21
C LYS A 514 7.96 -8.20 -7.33
N MET A 515 7.82 -7.24 -8.23
CA MET A 515 7.05 -7.43 -9.47
C MET A 515 7.75 -8.43 -10.37
N HIS A 516 6.95 -9.24 -11.08
CA HIS A 516 7.42 -10.33 -11.94
C HIS A 516 8.44 -11.27 -11.26
N GLY A 517 8.34 -11.42 -9.94
CA GLY A 517 9.16 -12.33 -9.13
C GLY A 517 10.61 -11.90 -8.91
N ALA A 518 11.02 -10.70 -9.30
CA ALA A 518 12.41 -10.26 -9.10
C ALA A 518 12.64 -8.74 -9.08
N TYR A 519 11.79 -7.94 -9.71
CA TYR A 519 12.03 -6.50 -9.84
C TYR A 519 11.48 -5.76 -8.62
N PRO A 520 12.31 -5.02 -7.87
CA PRO A 520 11.81 -4.17 -6.79
C PRO A 520 10.76 -3.18 -7.29
N ILE A 521 9.79 -2.82 -6.43
CA ILE A 521 8.86 -1.70 -6.69
C ILE A 521 9.64 -0.40 -6.64
N ASN A 522 10.29 -0.07 -7.76
CA ASN A 522 11.09 1.12 -7.91
C ASN A 522 10.99 1.57 -9.38
N PRO A 523 10.55 2.82 -9.64
CA PRO A 523 10.42 3.33 -10.99
C PRO A 523 11.69 3.16 -11.83
N ASP A 524 12.89 3.29 -11.27
CA ASP A 524 14.15 3.19 -12.01
C ASP A 524 14.44 1.76 -12.51
N TYR A 525 13.84 0.73 -11.89
CA TYR A 525 13.84 -0.63 -12.43
C TYR A 525 12.74 -0.81 -13.47
N CYS A 526 11.50 -0.43 -13.13
CA CYS A 526 10.33 -0.64 -13.99
C CYS A 526 10.43 0.11 -15.32
N GLY A 527 11.02 1.31 -15.29
CA GLY A 527 11.16 2.19 -16.44
C GLY A 527 12.03 1.63 -17.57
N ASN A 528 12.84 0.59 -17.32
CA ASN A 528 13.64 -0.06 -18.36
C ASN A 528 12.82 -0.96 -19.30
N CYS A 529 11.60 -1.32 -18.90
CA CYS A 529 10.68 -2.16 -19.67
C CYS A 529 9.33 -1.49 -19.94
N HIS A 530 8.94 -0.53 -19.09
CA HIS A 530 7.73 0.27 -19.17
C HIS A 530 8.09 1.73 -19.55
N ASP A 531 8.81 1.86 -20.67
CA ASP A 531 9.28 3.12 -21.24
C ASP A 531 8.23 3.79 -22.15
N TYR A 532 8.63 4.89 -22.79
CA TYR A 532 7.86 5.65 -23.79
C TYR A 532 8.00 5.06 -25.21
N TYR A 533 8.32 3.78 -25.38
CA TYR A 533 8.33 3.18 -26.72
C TYR A 533 7.30 2.07 -26.79
N ALA A 534 6.51 2.03 -27.87
CA ALA A 534 5.57 0.94 -28.08
C ALA A 534 6.26 -0.43 -28.01
N GLN A 535 5.66 -1.34 -27.23
CA GLN A 535 5.97 -2.75 -27.34
C GLN A 535 5.43 -3.24 -28.68
N GLN A 536 6.28 -3.34 -29.69
CA GLN A 536 5.96 -4.16 -30.86
C GLN A 536 5.99 -5.63 -30.42
N VAL A 537 4.95 -6.36 -30.84
CA VAL A 537 4.78 -7.81 -30.74
C VAL A 537 6.12 -8.55 -30.83
N ALA A 538 6.65 -8.98 -29.69
CA ALA A 538 7.55 -10.12 -29.66
C ALA A 538 6.68 -11.36 -29.53
N THR A 539 6.62 -12.16 -30.59
CA THR A 539 6.35 -13.59 -30.42
C THR A 539 7.36 -14.10 -29.39
N TRP A 540 6.88 -14.51 -28.23
CA TRP A 540 7.73 -15.06 -27.18
C TRP A 540 8.44 -16.30 -27.75
N PRO A 541 9.78 -16.43 -27.71
CA PRO A 541 10.42 -17.67 -28.10
C PRO A 541 10.12 -18.72 -27.02
N GLY A 542 9.04 -19.46 -27.20
CA GLY A 542 8.65 -20.56 -26.30
C GLY A 542 7.18 -20.63 -25.88
N GLY A 543 6.31 -19.72 -26.30
CA GLY A 543 4.86 -19.85 -26.08
C GLY A 543 4.13 -19.55 -27.37
N GLY A 544 3.22 -20.46 -27.73
CA GLY A 544 2.47 -20.37 -28.96
C GLY A 544 1.69 -19.05 -29.10
N PRO A 545 1.28 -18.71 -30.33
CA PRO A 545 0.41 -17.57 -30.55
C PRO A 545 -0.88 -17.79 -29.75
N ASP A 546 -1.27 -16.80 -28.95
CA ASP A 546 -2.61 -16.74 -28.39
C ASP A 546 -3.60 -16.58 -29.57
N PRO A 547 -4.43 -17.60 -29.89
CA PRO A 547 -5.17 -17.65 -31.15
C PRO A 547 -6.32 -16.63 -31.28
N GLY A 548 -6.48 -15.69 -30.32
CA GLY A 548 -7.59 -14.74 -30.29
C GLY A 548 -7.25 -13.26 -30.55
N SER A 549 -5.97 -12.87 -30.63
CA SER A 549 -5.59 -11.44 -30.68
C SER A 549 -5.39 -10.90 -32.10
N THR A 550 -6.48 -10.71 -32.86
CA THR A 550 -6.46 -9.96 -34.13
C THR A 550 -6.57 -8.45 -33.96
N GLY A 551 -6.34 -7.94 -32.75
CA GLY A 551 -6.19 -6.52 -32.51
C GLY A 551 -4.71 -6.18 -32.45
N TRP A 552 -4.34 -5.05 -33.05
CA TRP A 552 -3.42 -4.12 -32.40
C TRP A 552 -3.67 -4.13 -30.87
N LYS A 553 -2.73 -3.56 -30.10
CA LYS A 553 -2.99 -2.82 -28.87
C LYS A 553 -2.36 -3.45 -27.62
N GLY A 554 -1.25 -2.88 -27.17
CA GLY A 554 -1.15 -2.49 -25.78
C GLY A 554 -2.08 -1.29 -25.56
N THR A 555 -3.39 -1.50 -25.65
CA THR A 555 -4.45 -0.50 -25.48
C THR A 555 -5.71 -1.29 -25.15
N GLY A 556 -6.52 -0.77 -24.23
CA GLY A 556 -7.84 -1.34 -23.95
C GLY A 556 -8.64 -1.70 -25.21
N THR A 557 -9.58 -2.62 -25.05
CA THR A 557 -10.36 -3.34 -26.07
C THR A 557 -11.14 -2.50 -27.09
N ASN A 558 -11.13 -1.16 -26.99
CA ASN A 558 -12.02 -0.27 -27.74
C ASN A 558 -11.33 0.61 -28.82
N ASN A 559 -10.07 0.34 -29.20
CA ASN A 559 -9.38 1.18 -30.20
C ASN A 559 -9.28 2.67 -29.83
N LYS A 560 -9.56 3.03 -28.56
CA LYS A 560 -9.30 4.37 -28.02
C LYS A 560 -7.86 4.54 -27.52
N GLY A 561 -7.01 3.54 -27.73
CA GLY A 561 -5.57 3.74 -27.75
C GLY A 561 -4.98 4.19 -26.42
N PHE A 562 -5.14 3.43 -25.33
CA PHE A 562 -4.64 3.74 -23.98
C PHE A 562 -3.94 2.55 -23.30
N GLY A 563 -2.67 2.34 -23.64
CA GLY A 563 -1.88 1.23 -23.15
C GLY A 563 -1.35 1.33 -21.74
N ALA A 564 -1.02 0.16 -21.19
CA ALA A 564 -0.42 0.00 -19.88
C ALA A 564 1.08 0.38 -19.81
N SER A 565 1.59 1.14 -20.80
CA SER A 565 2.92 1.75 -20.88
C SER A 565 2.76 3.18 -21.38
N PRO A 566 3.48 4.17 -20.83
CA PRO A 566 4.62 4.04 -19.90
C PRO A 566 4.20 3.79 -18.44
N ILE A 567 5.20 3.48 -17.58
CA ILE A 567 5.00 3.17 -16.16
C ILE A 567 4.18 4.22 -15.40
N ALA A 568 4.33 5.50 -15.76
CA ALA A 568 3.58 6.58 -15.15
C ALA A 568 2.07 6.37 -15.26
N ARG A 569 1.57 5.95 -16.43
CA ARG A 569 0.14 5.69 -16.59
C ARG A 569 -0.32 4.47 -15.81
N ARG A 570 0.46 3.38 -15.84
CA ARG A 570 0.12 2.13 -15.16
C ARG A 570 0.03 2.33 -13.66
N VAL A 571 1.02 2.99 -13.05
CA VAL A 571 1.03 3.26 -11.62
C VAL A 571 -0.18 4.11 -11.23
N HIS A 572 -0.45 5.21 -11.93
CA HIS A 572 -1.62 6.04 -11.63
C HIS A 572 -2.94 5.28 -11.82
N GLY A 573 -3.10 4.54 -12.92
CA GLY A 573 -4.31 3.79 -13.22
C GLY A 573 -4.61 2.66 -12.24
N VAL A 574 -3.61 1.87 -11.86
CA VAL A 574 -3.80 0.79 -10.88
C VAL A 574 -4.21 1.36 -9.52
N HIS A 575 -3.57 2.46 -9.08
CA HIS A 575 -3.89 3.06 -7.78
C HIS A 575 -5.16 3.91 -7.80
N LYS A 576 -5.64 4.38 -8.96
CA LYS A 576 -6.97 4.97 -9.08
C LYS A 576 -8.06 3.89 -9.08
N GLY A 577 -7.77 2.72 -9.68
CA GLY A 577 -8.52 1.48 -9.49
C GLY A 577 -10.03 1.63 -9.67
N SER A 578 -10.78 1.32 -8.60
CA SER A 578 -12.24 1.37 -8.54
C SER A 578 -12.84 2.76 -8.79
N GLU A 579 -12.06 3.84 -8.68
CA GLU A 579 -12.50 5.21 -8.93
C GLU A 579 -12.37 5.65 -10.40
N LEU A 580 -11.87 4.78 -11.28
CA LEU A 580 -11.80 5.03 -12.72
C LEU A 580 -13.18 4.85 -13.39
N VAL A 581 -13.41 5.56 -14.50
CA VAL A 581 -14.58 5.35 -15.36
C VAL A 581 -14.43 4.05 -16.16
N TYR A 582 -13.21 3.73 -16.58
CA TYR A 582 -12.84 2.57 -17.38
C TYR A 582 -11.64 1.80 -16.78
N PRO A 583 -11.74 1.25 -15.56
CA PRO A 583 -10.67 0.51 -14.89
C PRO A 583 -10.11 -0.68 -15.70
N SER A 584 -10.92 -1.29 -16.56
CA SER A 584 -10.48 -2.39 -17.45
C SER A 584 -9.55 -1.93 -18.59
N GLN A 585 -9.35 -0.62 -18.77
CA GLN A 585 -8.43 -0.07 -19.78
C GLN A 585 -7.01 0.14 -19.24
N VAL A 586 -6.81 0.00 -17.93
CA VAL A 586 -5.47 0.10 -17.32
C VAL A 586 -4.56 -1.04 -17.81
N HIS A 587 -5.11 -2.24 -18.04
CA HIS A 587 -4.39 -3.38 -18.60
C HIS A 587 -5.32 -4.31 -19.40
N ASN A 588 -4.84 -4.87 -20.51
CA ASN A 588 -5.68 -5.70 -21.38
C ASN A 588 -6.10 -7.04 -20.78
N SER A 589 -5.25 -7.59 -19.90
CA SER A 589 -5.43 -8.92 -19.31
C SER A 589 -5.84 -8.88 -17.84
N TYR A 590 -6.03 -7.69 -17.25
CA TYR A 590 -6.37 -7.55 -15.83
C TYR A 590 -7.34 -6.40 -15.62
N ASP A 591 -8.35 -6.64 -14.80
CA ASP A 591 -9.33 -5.65 -14.39
C ASP A 591 -9.01 -5.16 -12.97
N TYR A 592 -8.94 -3.85 -12.78
CA TYR A 592 -8.61 -3.21 -11.50
C TYR A 592 -9.82 -2.58 -10.80
N GLN A 593 -11.05 -2.92 -11.21
CA GLN A 593 -12.30 -2.47 -10.56
C GLN A 593 -12.36 -2.67 -9.05
N HIS A 594 -11.60 -3.64 -8.54
CA HIS A 594 -11.59 -4.03 -7.13
C HIS A 594 -10.47 -3.35 -6.34
N VAL A 595 -9.48 -2.75 -7.01
CA VAL A 595 -8.37 -2.08 -6.33
C VAL A 595 -8.89 -0.80 -5.72
N THR A 596 -8.78 -0.70 -4.41
CA THR A 596 -9.11 0.50 -3.64
C THR A 596 -7.83 1.00 -2.98
N PHE A 597 -7.52 2.28 -3.16
CA PHE A 597 -6.36 2.89 -2.52
C PHE A 597 -6.69 3.25 -1.06
N PRO A 598 -5.81 2.98 -0.09
CA PRO A 598 -6.11 3.14 1.34
C PRO A 598 -6.26 4.61 1.81
N GLN A 599 -5.92 5.58 0.96
CA GLN A 599 -5.97 7.02 1.26
C GLN A 599 -6.40 7.81 0.02
N ASP A 600 -6.48 9.14 0.14
CA ASP A 600 -6.73 9.99 -1.03
C ASP A 600 -5.53 9.99 -1.98
N VAL A 601 -5.71 9.41 -3.17
CA VAL A 601 -4.67 9.34 -4.22
C VAL A 601 -4.25 10.72 -4.77
N ARG A 602 -5.02 11.77 -4.47
CA ARG A 602 -4.69 13.16 -4.86
C ARG A 602 -3.53 13.75 -4.06
N ASN A 603 -3.11 13.09 -2.98
CA ASN A 603 -1.96 13.48 -2.15
C ASN A 603 -0.61 13.17 -2.83
N CYS A 604 -0.35 13.78 -3.99
CA CYS A 604 0.78 13.42 -4.86
C CYS A 604 2.14 13.46 -4.14
N ALA A 605 2.43 14.56 -3.42
CA ALA A 605 3.73 14.84 -2.83
C ALA A 605 4.04 13.97 -1.60
N THR A 606 3.04 13.69 -0.76
CA THR A 606 3.24 12.94 0.49
C THR A 606 3.15 11.43 0.26
N THR A 607 2.38 10.99 -0.73
CA THR A 607 2.14 9.56 -0.96
C THR A 607 3.20 8.93 -1.84
N CYS A 608 3.61 9.56 -2.96
CA CYS A 608 4.53 8.95 -3.92
C CYS A 608 5.69 9.86 -4.34
N HIS A 609 5.42 11.14 -4.60
CA HIS A 609 6.37 12.10 -5.18
C HIS A 609 7.12 12.93 -4.12
N THR A 610 7.70 12.26 -3.13
CA THR A 610 8.34 12.90 -1.96
C THR A 610 9.68 13.57 -2.27
N GLU A 611 10.37 13.13 -3.32
CA GLU A 611 11.69 13.64 -3.72
C GLU A 611 11.64 14.54 -4.96
N SER A 612 10.49 14.71 -5.62
CA SER A 612 10.41 15.54 -6.82
C SER A 612 9.05 16.22 -7.02
N ASP A 613 9.10 17.47 -7.47
CA ASP A 613 7.92 18.22 -7.92
C ASP A 613 7.57 17.95 -9.38
N THR A 614 8.03 16.84 -9.97
CA THR A 614 7.80 16.54 -11.39
C THR A 614 6.31 16.46 -11.73
N TRP A 615 5.49 15.96 -10.80
CA TRP A 615 4.02 15.93 -10.89
C TRP A 615 3.38 17.32 -11.02
N LYS A 616 4.01 18.35 -10.46
CA LYS A 616 3.56 19.76 -10.51
C LYS A 616 4.19 20.53 -11.66
N GLN A 617 5.47 20.30 -11.93
CA GLN A 617 6.27 21.08 -12.88
C GLN A 617 6.13 20.57 -14.33
N LYS A 618 5.85 19.28 -14.51
CA LYS A 618 5.79 18.63 -15.83
C LYS A 618 4.47 17.83 -16.00
N PRO A 619 3.29 18.49 -15.87
CA PRO A 619 2.03 17.82 -16.15
C PRO A 619 2.02 17.34 -17.59
N ASN A 620 1.62 16.08 -17.80
CA ASN A 620 1.58 15.47 -19.12
C ASN A 620 0.37 14.53 -19.26
N ARG A 621 -0.08 14.30 -20.49
CA ARG A 621 -1.30 13.51 -20.73
C ARG A 621 -1.23 12.09 -20.15
N LEU A 622 -0.05 11.47 -20.10
CA LEU A 622 0.10 10.06 -19.72
C LEU A 622 -0.11 9.84 -18.23
N ALA A 623 0.42 10.74 -17.41
CA ALA A 623 0.14 10.73 -15.98
C ALA A 623 -1.32 11.13 -15.71
N CYS A 624 -1.81 12.20 -16.36
CA CYS A 624 -3.17 12.70 -16.13
C CYS A 624 -4.24 11.68 -16.53
N ASN A 625 -4.15 11.08 -17.72
CA ASN A 625 -5.09 10.04 -18.17
C ASN A 625 -4.91 8.69 -17.47
N GLY A 626 -3.93 8.57 -16.58
CA GLY A 626 -3.85 7.46 -15.64
C GLY A 626 -4.97 7.52 -14.60
N CYS A 627 -5.34 8.73 -14.15
CA CYS A 627 -6.41 8.93 -13.15
C CYS A 627 -7.69 9.54 -13.73
N HIS A 628 -7.59 10.28 -14.83
CA HIS A 628 -8.70 10.97 -15.48
C HIS A 628 -9.01 10.34 -16.84
N ASP A 629 -9.83 9.30 -16.83
CA ASP A 629 -10.08 8.45 -18.00
C ASP A 629 -11.46 8.65 -18.64
N SER A 630 -12.21 9.65 -18.22
CA SER A 630 -13.49 9.98 -18.87
C SER A 630 -13.31 10.38 -20.33
N ASP A 631 -14.35 10.18 -21.14
CA ASP A 631 -14.34 10.57 -22.56
C ASP A 631 -14.03 12.07 -22.75
N ALA A 632 -14.51 12.93 -21.85
CA ALA A 632 -14.25 14.36 -21.88
C ALA A 632 -12.79 14.72 -21.53
N ALA A 633 -12.23 14.10 -20.48
CA ALA A 633 -10.83 14.30 -20.09
C ALA A 633 -9.88 13.80 -21.19
N THR A 634 -10.23 12.65 -21.77
CA THR A 634 -9.52 12.07 -22.90
C THR A 634 -9.52 13.01 -24.11
N ALA A 635 -10.69 13.51 -24.52
CA ALA A 635 -10.78 14.44 -25.65
C ALA A 635 -9.98 15.74 -25.39
N HIS A 636 -10.08 16.29 -24.18
CA HIS A 636 -9.33 17.47 -23.78
C HIS A 636 -7.82 17.26 -23.89
N THR A 637 -7.30 16.18 -23.31
CA THR A 637 -5.86 15.89 -23.35
C THR A 637 -5.36 15.63 -24.77
N SER A 638 -6.15 14.97 -25.63
CA SER A 638 -5.80 14.79 -27.04
C SER A 638 -5.67 16.10 -27.81
N ILE A 639 -6.52 17.10 -27.53
CA ILE A 639 -6.45 18.42 -28.20
C ILE A 639 -5.18 19.20 -27.80
N MET A 640 -4.67 18.96 -26.59
CA MET A 640 -3.51 19.67 -26.04
C MET A 640 -2.16 19.03 -26.41
N THR A 641 -2.18 17.93 -27.16
CA THR A 641 -1.00 17.15 -27.54
C THR A 641 -0.90 17.02 -29.05
N ILE A 642 0.26 17.40 -29.60
CA ILE A 642 0.63 17.14 -30.99
C ILE A 642 1.59 15.96 -31.01
N ASP A 643 1.24 14.93 -31.78
CA ASP A 643 2.12 13.81 -32.09
C ASP A 643 2.76 14.05 -33.49
N PRO A 644 4.07 14.36 -33.55
CA PRO A 644 4.75 14.59 -34.82
C PRO A 644 5.00 13.30 -35.62
N THR A 645 4.94 12.11 -35.00
CA THR A 645 5.16 10.82 -35.65
C THR A 645 3.92 9.91 -35.52
N ASN A 646 2.94 10.13 -36.41
CA ASN A 646 1.62 9.48 -36.49
C ASN A 646 1.60 7.93 -36.62
N THR A 647 2.73 7.25 -36.43
CA THR A 647 2.82 5.79 -36.37
C THR A 647 2.66 5.23 -34.96
N ASP A 648 2.94 6.03 -33.92
CA ASP A 648 2.83 5.59 -32.51
C ASP A 648 2.46 6.76 -31.59
N PRO A 649 1.22 6.84 -31.06
CA PRO A 649 0.77 7.92 -30.18
C PRO A 649 1.37 7.81 -28.76
N TYR A 650 2.54 7.19 -28.61
CA TYR A 650 3.25 6.93 -27.36
C TYR A 650 4.77 7.03 -27.48
N SER A 651 5.29 7.47 -28.63
CA SER A 651 6.70 7.45 -29.02
C SER A 651 7.63 8.32 -28.16
N GLY A 652 7.08 9.16 -27.26
CA GLY A 652 7.84 10.05 -26.38
C GLY A 652 8.35 11.33 -27.05
N ASP A 653 8.00 11.56 -28.32
CA ASP A 653 8.28 12.77 -29.08
C ASP A 653 7.11 13.77 -29.11
N GLU A 654 6.03 13.46 -28.40
CA GLU A 654 4.83 14.28 -28.36
C GLU A 654 5.11 15.65 -27.75
N GLN A 655 4.50 16.67 -28.33
CA GLN A 655 4.60 18.05 -27.89
C GLN A 655 3.31 18.44 -27.19
N GLU A 656 3.42 18.80 -25.92
CA GLU A 656 2.28 19.09 -25.07
C GLU A 656 2.30 20.52 -24.58
N SER A 657 1.12 21.14 -24.55
CA SER A 657 0.92 22.49 -24.05
C SER A 657 0.32 22.54 -22.63
N CYS A 658 0.25 21.39 -21.95
CA CYS A 658 -0.34 21.17 -20.62
C CYS A 658 0.13 22.20 -19.58
N ALA A 659 1.45 22.43 -19.49
CA ALA A 659 2.04 23.31 -18.49
C ALA A 659 1.64 24.80 -18.63
N THR A 660 1.09 25.20 -19.78
CA THR A 660 0.57 26.55 -20.00
C THR A 660 -0.54 26.89 -19.00
N CYS A 661 -1.43 25.92 -18.74
CA CYS A 661 -2.59 26.09 -17.85
C CYS A 661 -2.44 25.31 -16.54
N HIS A 662 -1.75 24.17 -16.56
CA HIS A 662 -1.61 23.25 -15.42
C HIS A 662 -0.19 23.26 -14.81
N GLY A 663 0.71 24.12 -15.27
CA GLY A 663 2.05 24.23 -14.70
C GLY A 663 2.05 24.88 -13.31
N ALA A 664 3.17 24.77 -12.60
CA ALA A 664 3.35 25.41 -11.29
C ALA A 664 2.97 26.90 -11.30
N GLY A 665 2.22 27.35 -10.29
CA GLY A 665 1.80 28.74 -10.14
C GLY A 665 0.64 29.16 -11.03
N ARG A 666 -0.04 28.22 -11.71
CA ARG A 666 -1.28 28.46 -12.45
C ARG A 666 -2.51 28.10 -11.62
N ASP A 667 -3.64 28.72 -11.92
CA ASP A 667 -4.91 28.49 -11.22
C ASP A 667 -5.46 27.06 -11.36
N LYS A 668 -4.95 26.31 -12.35
CA LYS A 668 -5.31 24.90 -12.61
C LYS A 668 -4.13 23.95 -12.37
N ALA A 669 -3.09 24.41 -11.68
CA ALA A 669 -1.96 23.57 -11.32
C ALA A 669 -2.42 22.39 -10.45
N PRO A 670 -1.83 21.18 -10.59
CA PRO A 670 -2.17 20.02 -9.77
C PRO A 670 -2.14 20.32 -8.27
N ASP A 671 -1.14 21.09 -7.82
CA ASP A 671 -1.01 21.47 -6.42
C ASP A 671 -2.04 22.50 -5.95
N VAL A 672 -2.86 23.06 -6.83
CA VAL A 672 -3.99 23.94 -6.48
C VAL A 672 -5.30 23.15 -6.51
N VAL A 673 -5.50 22.32 -7.53
CA VAL A 673 -6.77 21.60 -7.74
C VAL A 673 -6.88 20.29 -6.96
N HIS A 674 -5.77 19.80 -6.39
CA HIS A 674 -5.72 18.61 -5.54
C HIS A 674 -5.51 18.91 -4.05
N GLN A 675 -5.55 20.18 -3.62
CA GLN A 675 -5.51 20.54 -2.20
C GLN A 675 -6.81 20.14 -1.49
N HIS A 676 -6.68 19.55 -0.29
CA HIS A 676 -7.74 19.37 0.69
C HIS A 676 -7.41 20.08 1.99
#